data_AF-A0A1C5M1W3-F1
#
_entry.id   AF-A0A1C5M1W3-F1
#
_cell.length_a   1.000
_cell.length_b   1.000
_cell.length_c   1.000
_cell.angle_alpha   90.00
_cell.angle_beta   90.00
_cell.angle_gamma   90.00
#
_symmetry.space_group_name_H-M   'P 1'
#
loop_
_entity.id
_entity.type
_entity.pdbx_description
1 polymer ?
#
loop_
_entity_poly.entity_id
_entity_poly.type
_entity_poly.pdbx_seq_one_letter_code
_entity_poly.pdbx_strand_id
1 'polypeptide(L)'
;MQKYIDNTYEIIEKIGAGNGGTVYKAYHRNLNKYVVLKKVNTDIQDLMNTRTEVDVLKNLKHTCLPQVFNFVEDNGSVYTVMEFIPGKSFKQYLDAGTVFPERSIIIWMKQIAATLAYLHNQNPAVIHSDLKPGNIMLMPNGNICLIDFNISFSLGGGAAYVTGYTPGYAPPEQIAAIRYNERETDRFRWKKIDRRADIYSLGATIYHLITGSKPVMDQNGRVRPLLELKPETDKTLAAIVMKCLEPDPEKRYQRAEELYADLNKLTEDNTGPKKTHMIAGIIAGCLVMGTAVLLVGYHQIDKKRQADYKEAVSKMEESISDGNYEDLDTWYQKAIRIYPDKADVYLDKAEALNREKKYRDCVKYINDTILADSKIKRDISLDSVYYLLGDSYSQLEEYENASNAYESAIRINSENGSYYRDYAIAEAYCGNTNKAEELLNEAADKGLSTADVSYVKGEIQYNTGDYSSAEEIFRDCAENSRDSYIQMRSYIMAVKCMDKQNDSIDSKKQQAQFLEKARKELPSENNIGILEELAQVYSDLGADTGDSGYYQSALEIFDQIESRGMGDYDTACNIAVLYQNMDDYANAQKKLQEMLKTYGEDYRTYKNLAFLEVAVQGKKAEDTRDYSKFQEYYKKAKELYQEQLSSNANDMEMDRMDDLYQQAVQSGWIS
;
A
#
# COMPACT_ATOMS: atom_id res chain seq x y z
N MET A 1 2.65 -36.83 25.40
CA MET A 1 3.23 -35.56 24.92
C MET A 1 2.35 -35.09 23.78
N GLN A 2 1.83 -33.86 23.84
CA GLN A 2 0.93 -33.34 22.80
C GLN A 2 1.72 -33.28 21.48
N LYS A 3 1.19 -33.91 20.42
CA LYS A 3 1.91 -34.05 19.14
C LYS A 3 1.84 -32.77 18.30
N TYR A 4 0.79 -31.98 18.47
CA TYR A 4 0.51 -30.78 17.70
C TYR A 4 0.09 -29.62 18.60
N ILE A 5 0.60 -28.42 18.31
CA ILE A 5 0.18 -27.15 18.92
C ILE A 5 -0.58 -26.35 17.85
N ASP A 6 -1.77 -25.86 18.19
CA ASP A 6 -2.62 -25.04 17.30
C ASP A 6 -2.87 -25.67 15.90
N ASN A 7 -2.88 -27.01 15.85
CA ASN A 7 -2.98 -27.85 14.64
C ASN A 7 -1.95 -27.56 13.50
N THR A 8 -1.04 -26.62 13.71
CA THR A 8 -0.13 -26.06 12.70
C THR A 8 1.31 -26.51 12.93
N TYR A 9 1.69 -26.71 14.19
CA TYR A 9 3.06 -27.03 14.58
C TYR A 9 3.16 -28.45 15.10
N GLU A 10 3.89 -29.30 14.38
CA GLU A 10 4.20 -30.66 14.82
C GLU A 10 5.44 -30.65 15.71
N ILE A 11 5.30 -31.02 16.99
CA ILE A 11 6.46 -31.10 17.88
C ILE A 11 7.33 -32.29 17.47
N ILE A 12 8.59 -31.99 17.13
CA ILE A 12 9.57 -33.00 16.72
C ILE A 12 10.30 -33.52 17.95
N GLU A 13 10.86 -32.62 18.76
CA GLU A 13 11.61 -32.97 19.96
C GLU A 13 11.66 -31.81 20.96
N LYS A 14 11.87 -32.13 22.23
CA LYS A 14 12.18 -31.15 23.26
C LYS A 14 13.69 -30.86 23.22
N ILE A 15 14.06 -29.61 22.96
CA ILE A 15 15.46 -29.19 22.80
C ILE A 15 16.02 -28.48 24.04
N GLY A 16 15.17 -28.06 24.98
CA GLY A 16 15.62 -27.45 26.22
C GLY A 16 14.52 -27.23 27.26
N ALA A 17 14.93 -27.00 28.51
CA ALA A 17 14.07 -26.50 29.57
C ALA A 17 14.90 -25.72 30.60
N GLY A 18 14.35 -24.62 31.12
CA GLY A 18 14.97 -23.80 32.15
C GLY A 18 13.99 -22.81 32.77
N ASN A 19 14.51 -21.81 33.48
CA ASN A 19 13.70 -20.78 34.16
C ASN A 19 12.76 -20.02 33.21
N GLY A 20 13.19 -19.79 31.96
CA GLY A 20 12.40 -19.11 30.93
C GLY A 20 11.36 -19.99 30.21
N GLY A 21 11.19 -21.25 30.63
CA GLY A 21 10.20 -22.16 30.07
C GLY A 21 10.79 -23.38 29.34
N THR A 22 9.91 -24.13 28.65
CA THR A 22 10.29 -25.33 27.89
C THR A 22 10.36 -25.02 26.41
N VAL A 23 11.44 -25.47 25.75
CA VAL A 23 11.72 -25.17 24.34
C VAL A 23 11.63 -26.46 23.52
N TYR A 24 10.88 -26.40 22.42
CA TYR A 24 10.67 -27.49 21.49
C TYR A 24 11.12 -27.11 20.09
N LYS A 25 11.71 -28.06 19.36
CA LYS A 25 11.82 -27.99 17.91
C LYS A 25 10.52 -28.52 17.33
N ALA A 26 9.92 -27.75 16.44
CA ALA A 26 8.68 -28.12 15.77
C ALA A 26 8.80 -27.95 14.25
N TYR A 27 7.94 -28.63 13.50
CA TYR A 27 7.80 -28.47 12.07
C TYR A 27 6.52 -27.68 11.78
N HIS A 28 6.67 -26.53 11.12
CA HIS A 28 5.53 -25.71 10.69
C HIS A 28 4.98 -26.28 9.37
N ARG A 29 3.79 -26.88 9.43
CA ARG A 29 3.22 -27.64 8.29
C ARG A 29 2.90 -26.80 7.07
N ASN A 30 2.39 -25.58 7.26
CA ASN A 30 2.03 -24.71 6.12
C ASN A 30 3.25 -24.05 5.45
N LEU A 31 4.30 -23.73 6.22
CA LEU A 31 5.52 -23.07 5.73
C LEU A 31 6.64 -24.06 5.37
N ASN A 32 6.41 -25.37 5.55
CA ASN A 32 7.37 -26.45 5.29
C ASN A 32 8.78 -26.22 5.90
N LYS A 33 8.86 -25.65 7.11
CA LYS A 33 10.13 -25.31 7.77
C LYS A 33 10.16 -25.67 9.25
N TYR A 34 11.36 -25.90 9.79
CA TYR A 34 11.56 -26.07 11.22
C TYR A 34 11.47 -24.72 11.94
N VAL A 35 10.84 -24.73 13.11
CA VAL A 35 10.68 -23.58 14.01
C VAL A 35 10.98 -24.00 15.45
N VAL A 36 11.17 -23.00 16.31
CA VAL A 36 11.28 -23.19 17.76
C VAL A 36 9.98 -22.72 18.41
N LEU A 37 9.44 -23.55 19.30
CA LEU A 37 8.32 -23.21 20.18
C LEU A 37 8.84 -23.07 21.61
N LYS A 38 8.83 -21.86 22.16
CA LYS A 38 9.16 -21.61 23.56
C LYS A 38 7.87 -21.44 24.35
N LYS A 39 7.56 -22.41 25.21
CA LYS A 39 6.44 -22.32 26.16
C LYS A 39 6.77 -21.32 27.26
N VAL A 40 5.97 -20.26 27.37
CA VAL A 40 6.14 -19.19 28.35
C VAL A 40 5.55 -19.62 29.70
N ASN A 41 6.28 -19.37 30.80
CA ASN A 41 5.77 -19.62 32.15
C ASN A 41 4.83 -18.47 32.59
N THR A 42 3.79 -18.82 33.34
CA THR A 42 2.52 -18.08 33.56
C THR A 42 2.65 -16.64 34.06
N ASP A 43 3.80 -16.19 34.57
CA ASP A 43 4.00 -14.82 35.06
C ASP A 43 4.22 -13.76 33.95
N ILE A 44 4.47 -14.18 32.71
CA ILE A 44 4.68 -13.30 31.53
C ILE A 44 3.36 -13.02 30.78
N GLN A 45 2.25 -13.63 31.20
CA GLN A 45 0.92 -13.39 30.61
C GLN A 45 0.50 -11.92 30.69
N ASP A 46 0.96 -11.19 31.71
CA ASP A 46 0.74 -9.73 31.85
C ASP A 46 1.39 -8.90 30.72
N LEU A 47 2.55 -9.34 30.16
CA LEU A 47 3.25 -8.65 29.05
C LEU A 47 2.50 -8.83 27.71
N MET A 48 1.76 -9.93 27.56
CA MET A 48 0.96 -10.20 26.36
C MET A 48 -0.31 -9.35 26.26
N ASN A 49 -0.73 -8.72 27.36
CA ASN A 49 -1.86 -7.78 27.37
C ASN A 49 -1.50 -6.37 26.86
N THR A 50 -0.22 -6.10 26.56
CA THR A 50 0.25 -4.85 25.96
C THR A 50 0.71 -5.09 24.53
N ARG A 51 -0.21 -4.95 23.56
CA ARG A 51 0.04 -5.14 22.11
C ARG A 51 1.33 -4.46 21.62
N THR A 52 1.63 -3.28 22.13
CA THR A 52 2.83 -2.50 21.80
C THR A 52 4.14 -3.28 21.97
N GLU A 53 4.28 -4.07 23.03
CA GLU A 53 5.51 -4.81 23.33
C GLU A 53 5.67 -6.05 22.45
N VAL A 54 4.55 -6.74 22.20
CA VAL A 54 4.46 -7.87 21.27
C VAL A 54 4.83 -7.43 19.85
N ASP A 55 4.38 -6.25 19.44
CA ASP A 55 4.67 -5.69 18.12
C ASP A 55 6.14 -5.33 17.96
N VAL A 56 6.81 -4.80 19.00
CA VAL A 56 8.26 -4.58 18.95
C VAL A 56 8.99 -5.90 18.71
N LEU A 57 8.67 -6.98 19.41
CA LEU A 57 9.34 -8.28 19.22
C LEU A 57 9.15 -8.86 17.83
N LYS A 58 7.94 -8.75 17.25
CA LYS A 58 7.66 -9.21 15.89
C LYS A 58 8.42 -8.40 14.84
N ASN A 59 8.65 -7.11 15.11
CA ASN A 59 9.31 -6.18 14.20
C ASN A 59 10.84 -6.16 14.31
N LEU A 60 11.42 -6.86 15.29
CA LEU A 60 12.88 -7.01 15.37
C LEU A 60 13.40 -7.75 14.14
N LYS A 61 14.24 -7.07 13.36
CA LYS A 61 14.90 -7.59 12.16
C LYS A 61 16.40 -7.31 12.24
N HIS A 62 17.16 -8.30 12.67
CA HIS A 62 18.62 -8.22 12.76
C HIS A 62 19.25 -9.59 12.49
N THR A 63 20.36 -9.64 11.76
CA THR A 63 21.00 -10.90 11.30
C THR A 63 21.50 -11.79 12.43
N CYS A 64 21.75 -11.22 13.61
CA CYS A 64 22.18 -11.94 14.81
C CYS A 64 21.04 -12.19 15.82
N LEU A 65 19.77 -12.05 15.39
CA LEU A 65 18.58 -12.34 16.19
C LEU A 65 17.66 -13.30 15.41
N PRO A 66 17.00 -14.27 16.05
CA PRO A 66 16.00 -15.09 15.38
C PRO A 66 14.74 -14.27 15.11
N GLN A 67 14.12 -14.48 13.95
CA GLN A 67 12.82 -13.87 13.65
C GLN A 67 11.73 -14.48 14.55
N VAL A 68 10.96 -13.64 15.24
CA VAL A 68 9.71 -14.06 15.89
C VAL A 68 8.61 -14.10 14.83
N PHE A 69 7.99 -15.26 14.63
CA PHE A 69 6.92 -15.45 13.64
C PHE A 69 5.54 -15.20 14.24
N ASN A 70 5.26 -15.79 15.41
CA ASN A 70 3.94 -15.69 16.03
C ASN A 70 3.97 -15.96 17.54
N PHE A 71 2.88 -15.63 18.21
CA PHE A 71 2.57 -16.08 19.56
C PHE A 71 1.28 -16.88 19.50
N VAL A 72 1.27 -18.07 20.09
CA VAL A 72 0.20 -19.05 19.95
C VAL A 72 -0.25 -19.50 21.33
N GLU A 73 -1.56 -19.49 21.56
CA GLU A 73 -2.14 -20.03 22.78
C GLU A 73 -2.70 -21.42 22.52
N ASP A 74 -2.34 -22.39 23.36
CA ASP A 74 -2.82 -23.77 23.27
C ASP A 74 -2.93 -24.37 24.69
N ASN A 75 -4.12 -24.88 25.02
CA ASN A 75 -4.45 -25.46 26.34
C ASN A 75 -4.08 -24.55 27.53
N GLY A 76 -4.39 -23.25 27.43
CA GLY A 76 -4.12 -22.24 28.46
C GLY A 76 -2.64 -21.94 28.68
N SER A 77 -1.76 -22.39 27.78
CA SER A 77 -0.34 -22.06 27.75
C SER A 77 -0.02 -21.22 26.53
N VAL A 78 0.86 -20.23 26.67
CA VAL A 78 1.32 -19.44 25.52
C VAL A 78 2.69 -19.89 25.05
N TYR A 79 2.85 -19.93 23.72
CA TYR A 79 4.04 -20.33 23.02
C TYR A 79 4.52 -19.20 22.11
N THR A 80 5.79 -18.85 22.20
CA THR A 80 6.45 -18.01 21.20
C THR A 80 6.99 -18.90 20.08
N VAL A 81 6.57 -18.61 18.85
CA VAL A 81 7.02 -19.26 17.62
C VAL A 81 8.12 -18.41 17.00
N MET A 82 9.32 -18.98 16.88
CA MET A 82 10.49 -18.27 16.35
C MET A 82 11.29 -19.13 15.38
N GLU A 83 12.20 -18.48 14.65
CA GLU A 83 13.13 -19.13 13.73
C GLU A 83 13.99 -20.20 14.43
N PHE A 84 14.14 -21.36 13.76
CA PHE A 84 15.08 -22.38 14.22
C PHE A 84 16.49 -22.05 13.71
N ILE A 85 17.40 -21.75 14.65
CA ILE A 85 18.79 -21.42 14.34
C ILE A 85 19.65 -22.69 14.35
N PRO A 86 20.22 -23.12 13.21
CA PRO A 86 21.15 -24.23 13.18
C PRO A 86 22.48 -23.84 13.83
N GLY A 87 23.04 -24.72 14.68
CA GLY A 87 24.34 -24.48 15.31
C GLY A 87 24.48 -25.16 16.66
N LYS A 88 25.48 -24.70 17.43
CA LYS A 88 25.69 -25.08 18.84
C LYS A 88 25.85 -23.82 19.68
N SER A 89 25.37 -23.84 20.91
CA SER A 89 25.56 -22.71 21.81
C SER A 89 27.01 -22.64 22.30
N PHE A 90 27.49 -21.43 22.64
CA PHE A 90 28.82 -21.31 23.24
C PHE A 90 28.97 -22.09 24.53
N LYS A 91 27.87 -22.30 25.29
CA LYS A 91 27.89 -23.19 26.46
C LYS A 91 28.28 -24.62 26.07
N GLN A 92 27.73 -25.17 24.98
CA GLN A 92 28.06 -26.53 24.55
C GLN A 92 29.54 -26.65 24.16
N TYR A 93 30.12 -25.62 23.56
CA TYR A 93 31.55 -25.58 23.26
C TYR A 93 32.41 -25.48 24.53
N LEU A 94 32.03 -24.62 25.48
CA LEU A 94 32.73 -24.48 26.76
C LEU A 94 32.65 -25.76 27.60
N ASP A 95 31.49 -26.42 27.66
CA ASP A 95 31.32 -27.71 28.34
C ASP A 95 32.20 -28.80 27.72
N ALA A 96 32.48 -28.70 26.41
CA ALA A 96 33.41 -29.59 25.69
C ALA A 96 34.89 -29.19 25.87
N GLY A 97 35.20 -28.15 26.65
CA GLY A 97 36.57 -27.67 26.87
C GLY A 97 37.16 -26.92 25.68
N THR A 98 36.33 -26.37 24.79
CA THR A 98 36.79 -25.65 23.59
C THR A 98 37.49 -24.35 24.00
N VAL A 99 38.69 -24.14 23.48
CA VAL A 99 39.41 -22.87 23.54
C VAL A 99 39.21 -22.13 22.22
N PHE A 100 38.84 -20.86 22.29
CA PHE A 100 38.53 -20.08 21.10
C PHE A 100 39.70 -19.18 20.70
N PRO A 101 40.01 -19.04 19.40
CA PRO A 101 40.98 -18.05 18.94
C PRO A 101 40.52 -16.63 19.29
N GLU A 102 41.44 -15.81 19.78
CA GLU A 102 41.15 -14.41 20.14
C GLU A 102 40.47 -13.63 19.00
N ARG A 103 40.96 -13.81 17.76
CA ARG A 103 40.38 -13.16 16.58
C ARG A 103 38.89 -13.48 16.42
N SER A 104 38.49 -14.71 16.69
CA SER A 104 37.08 -15.13 16.65
C SER A 104 36.29 -14.48 17.79
N ILE A 105 36.85 -14.44 19.00
CA ILE A 105 36.24 -13.76 20.15
C ILE A 105 35.98 -12.29 19.86
N ILE A 106 36.94 -11.57 19.26
CA ILE A 106 36.78 -10.16 18.87
C ILE A 106 35.63 -10.00 17.86
N ILE A 107 35.55 -10.87 16.85
CA ILE A 107 34.47 -10.84 15.85
C ILE A 107 33.10 -11.04 16.51
N TRP A 108 32.98 -12.04 17.38
CA TRP A 108 31.72 -12.33 18.06
C TRP A 108 31.35 -11.22 19.06
N MET A 109 32.32 -10.67 19.78
CA MET A 109 32.11 -9.53 20.68
C MET A 109 31.57 -8.31 19.92
N LYS A 110 32.10 -8.03 18.72
CA LYS A 110 31.57 -6.98 17.82
C LYS A 110 30.13 -7.27 17.39
N GLN A 111 29.82 -8.51 16.99
CA GLN A 111 28.47 -8.90 16.59
C GLN A 111 27.47 -8.74 17.73
N ILE A 112 27.84 -9.16 18.95
CA ILE A 112 26.99 -9.00 20.14
C ILE A 112 26.80 -7.52 20.47
N ALA A 113 27.87 -6.72 20.48
CA ALA A 113 27.78 -5.28 20.77
C ALA A 113 26.89 -4.53 19.76
N ALA A 114 27.02 -4.83 18.46
CA ALA A 114 26.15 -4.27 17.42
C ALA A 114 24.68 -4.70 17.61
N THR A 115 24.45 -5.96 17.99
CA THR A 115 23.10 -6.48 18.25
C THR A 115 22.47 -5.81 19.48
N LEU A 116 23.23 -5.59 20.55
CA LEU A 116 22.75 -4.86 21.73
C LEU A 116 22.44 -3.40 21.40
N ALA A 117 23.29 -2.72 20.62
CA ALA A 117 23.01 -1.37 20.14
C ALA A 117 21.69 -1.30 19.35
N TYR A 118 21.42 -2.31 18.50
CA TYR A 118 20.16 -2.41 17.79
C TYR A 118 18.96 -2.54 18.75
N LEU A 119 19.03 -3.44 19.74
CA LEU A 119 17.96 -3.66 20.72
C LEU A 119 17.72 -2.41 21.60
N HIS A 120 18.78 -1.76 22.06
CA HIS A 120 18.71 -0.59 22.94
C HIS A 120 18.12 0.65 22.26
N ASN A 121 18.14 0.70 20.93
CA ASN A 121 17.56 1.81 20.14
C ASN A 121 16.13 1.54 19.65
N GLN A 122 15.50 0.42 20.03
CA GLN A 122 14.09 0.19 19.76
C GLN A 122 13.20 1.15 20.57
N ASN A 123 11.93 1.29 20.18
CA ASN A 123 10.96 2.10 20.91
C ASN A 123 9.67 1.30 21.22
N PRO A 124 9.42 0.92 22.48
CA PRO A 124 10.31 1.08 23.64
C PRO A 124 11.63 0.31 23.53
N ALA A 125 12.67 0.80 24.21
CA ALA A 125 13.98 0.16 24.23
C ALA A 125 13.89 -1.25 24.83
N VAL A 126 14.63 -2.17 24.22
CA VAL A 126 14.64 -3.59 24.57
C VAL A 126 15.93 -3.93 25.31
N ILE A 127 15.83 -4.41 26.55
CA ILE A 127 16.98 -4.87 27.36
C ILE A 127 16.98 -6.40 27.37
N HIS A 128 18.11 -7.02 27.02
CA HIS A 128 18.21 -8.48 26.91
C HIS A 128 18.23 -9.17 28.29
N SER A 129 18.88 -8.59 29.30
CA SER A 129 18.89 -8.97 30.73
C SER A 129 19.43 -10.36 31.13
N ASP A 130 19.69 -11.25 30.17
CA ASP A 130 20.14 -12.63 30.39
C ASP A 130 21.14 -13.10 29.32
N LEU A 131 22.07 -12.24 28.93
CA LEU A 131 23.12 -12.58 27.97
C LEU A 131 24.18 -13.50 28.63
N LYS A 132 24.34 -14.70 28.07
CA LYS A 132 25.26 -15.75 28.57
C LYS A 132 25.61 -16.73 27.44
N PRO A 133 26.68 -17.55 27.55
CA PRO A 133 27.06 -18.51 26.51
C PRO A 133 25.96 -19.50 26.09
N GLY A 134 25.01 -19.81 26.97
CA GLY A 134 23.87 -20.69 26.65
C GLY A 134 22.86 -20.06 25.69
N ASN A 135 22.82 -18.73 25.62
CA ASN A 135 21.85 -17.94 24.85
C ASN A 135 22.45 -17.41 23.53
N ILE A 136 23.67 -17.84 23.18
CA ILE A 136 24.38 -17.43 21.98
C ILE A 136 24.71 -18.68 21.16
N MET A 137 24.11 -18.80 19.98
CA MET A 137 24.38 -19.86 19.01
C MET A 137 25.49 -19.45 18.06
N LEU A 138 26.49 -20.31 17.91
CA LEU A 138 27.45 -20.21 16.82
C LEU A 138 26.91 -21.02 15.63
N MET A 139 26.60 -20.31 14.55
CA MET A 139 26.04 -20.87 13.32
C MET A 139 27.14 -21.47 12.43
N PRO A 140 26.81 -22.38 11.49
CA PRO A 140 27.77 -23.00 10.58
C PRO A 140 28.59 -22.03 9.73
N ASN A 141 28.05 -20.83 9.45
CA ASN A 141 28.74 -19.77 8.71
C ASN A 141 29.77 -18.99 9.55
N GLY A 142 29.93 -19.31 10.84
CA GLY A 142 30.87 -18.66 11.75
C GLY A 142 30.34 -17.42 12.48
N ASN A 143 29.10 -17.00 12.19
CA ASN A 143 28.44 -15.87 12.87
C ASN A 143 27.63 -16.34 14.09
N ILE A 144 27.29 -15.39 14.96
CA ILE A 144 26.47 -15.64 16.15
C ILE A 144 24.99 -15.31 15.92
N CYS A 145 24.13 -15.92 16.73
CA CYS A 145 22.73 -15.54 16.88
C CYS A 145 22.35 -15.57 18.37
N LEU A 146 21.70 -14.53 18.89
CA LEU A 146 21.20 -14.48 20.27
C LEU A 146 19.79 -15.10 20.33
N ILE A 147 19.68 -16.30 20.90
CA ILE A 147 18.50 -17.17 20.72
C ILE A 147 17.49 -17.16 21.87
N ASP A 148 17.72 -16.41 22.95
CA ASP A 148 16.85 -16.40 24.12
C ASP A 148 16.47 -14.98 24.54
N PHE A 149 15.29 -14.57 24.11
CA PHE A 149 14.68 -13.30 24.44
C PHE A 149 14.01 -13.33 25.82
N ASN A 150 14.80 -13.43 26.91
CA ASN A 150 14.32 -12.94 28.22
C ASN A 150 14.32 -11.40 28.22
N ILE A 151 13.62 -10.84 27.24
CA ILE A 151 13.56 -9.41 26.99
C ILE A 151 12.66 -8.77 28.05
N SER A 152 13.19 -7.71 28.66
CA SER A 152 12.37 -6.78 29.44
C SER A 152 12.27 -5.45 28.69
N PHE A 153 11.07 -4.88 28.66
CA PHE A 153 10.82 -3.57 28.05
C PHE A 153 11.07 -2.43 29.01
N SER A 154 11.64 -1.35 28.48
CA SER A 154 11.74 -0.08 29.21
C SER A 154 10.39 0.64 29.22
N LEU A 155 9.73 0.68 30.38
CA LEU A 155 8.53 1.49 30.59
C LEU A 155 8.93 2.97 30.77
N GLY A 156 8.99 3.72 29.66
CA GLY A 156 9.00 5.19 29.66
C GLY A 156 10.19 5.87 30.36
N GLY A 157 11.42 5.33 30.26
CA GLY A 157 12.59 5.97 30.88
C GLY A 157 13.93 5.23 30.81
N GLY A 158 14.10 4.27 29.90
CA GLY A 158 15.35 3.50 29.74
C GLY A 158 15.57 2.39 30.77
N ALA A 159 14.55 2.05 31.57
CA ALA A 159 14.69 1.11 32.70
C ALA A 159 13.59 0.03 32.70
N ALA A 160 13.98 -1.23 32.93
CA ALA A 160 13.10 -2.39 32.86
C ALA A 160 13.01 -3.19 34.17
N TYR A 161 11.89 -3.87 34.39
CA TYR A 161 11.71 -4.79 35.53
C TYR A 161 12.51 -6.07 35.33
N VAL A 162 12.99 -6.65 36.43
CA VAL A 162 13.83 -7.85 36.40
C VAL A 162 13.15 -8.97 37.19
N THR A 163 12.99 -10.12 36.53
CA THR A 163 12.31 -11.31 37.07
C THR A 163 13.25 -12.49 37.33
N GLY A 164 14.54 -12.36 36.99
CA GLY A 164 15.53 -13.40 37.22
C GLY A 164 16.96 -13.00 36.84
N TYR A 165 17.93 -13.81 37.25
CA TYR A 165 19.34 -13.63 36.90
C TYR A 165 20.09 -14.96 36.78
N THR A 166 21.19 -14.95 36.01
CA THR A 166 22.11 -16.08 35.94
C THR A 166 23.40 -15.75 36.73
N PRO A 167 23.73 -16.52 37.79
CA PRO A 167 24.95 -16.30 38.58
C PRO A 167 26.22 -16.31 37.73
N GLY A 168 27.07 -15.30 37.91
CA GLY A 168 28.32 -15.13 37.17
C GLY A 168 28.17 -14.41 35.82
N TYR A 169 26.97 -14.03 35.40
CA TYR A 169 26.79 -13.19 34.20
C TYR A 169 26.02 -11.91 34.49
N ALA A 170 25.06 -11.96 35.43
CA ALA A 170 24.31 -10.79 35.81
C ALA A 170 25.16 -9.80 36.65
N PRO A 171 24.99 -8.49 36.44
CA PRO A 171 25.72 -7.47 37.17
C PRO A 171 25.23 -7.31 38.62
N PRO A 172 26.04 -6.72 39.51
CA PRO A 172 25.69 -6.51 40.92
C PRO A 172 24.36 -5.78 41.13
N GLU A 173 24.07 -4.75 40.34
CA GLU A 173 22.84 -3.97 40.47
C GLU A 173 21.59 -4.76 40.06
N GLN A 174 21.69 -5.69 39.10
CA GLN A 174 20.58 -6.58 38.74
C GLN A 174 20.29 -7.57 39.87
N ILE A 175 21.33 -8.15 40.47
CA ILE A 175 21.19 -9.06 41.61
C ILE A 175 20.57 -8.33 42.81
N ALA A 176 21.01 -7.10 43.09
CA ALA A 176 20.45 -6.28 44.15
C ALA A 176 18.98 -5.92 43.87
N ALA A 177 18.64 -5.57 42.63
CA ALA A 177 17.27 -5.25 42.22
C ALA A 177 16.34 -6.45 42.44
N ILE A 178 16.73 -7.66 42.03
CA ILE A 178 15.92 -8.87 42.22
C ILE A 178 15.70 -9.16 43.70
N ARG A 179 16.76 -9.12 44.52
CA ARG A 179 16.63 -9.35 45.97
C ARG A 179 15.72 -8.35 46.67
N TYR A 180 15.68 -7.10 46.18
CA TYR A 180 14.74 -6.09 46.63
C TYR A 180 13.32 -6.43 46.17
N ASN A 181 13.13 -6.71 44.89
CA ASN A 181 11.83 -6.96 44.26
C ASN A 181 11.15 -8.23 44.82
N GLU A 182 11.91 -9.29 45.12
CA GLU A 182 11.40 -10.52 45.77
C GLU A 182 10.79 -10.27 47.16
N ARG A 183 11.15 -9.17 47.81
CA ARG A 183 10.68 -8.80 49.15
C ARG A 183 9.66 -7.65 49.12
N GLU A 184 9.43 -7.05 47.96
CA GLU A 184 8.58 -5.89 47.78
C GLU A 184 7.28 -6.29 47.07
N THR A 185 6.17 -6.18 47.79
CA THR A 185 4.84 -6.54 47.27
C THR A 185 4.27 -5.49 46.32
N ASP A 186 4.71 -4.23 46.45
CA ASP A 186 4.28 -3.14 45.58
C ASP A 186 5.16 -3.05 44.31
N ARG A 187 4.60 -3.47 43.16
CA ARG A 187 5.28 -3.46 41.86
C ARG A 187 5.74 -2.05 41.43
N PHE A 188 5.12 -0.98 41.92
CA PHE A 188 5.54 0.40 41.59
C PHE A 188 6.88 0.79 42.25
N ARG A 189 7.27 0.09 43.31
CA ARG A 189 8.51 0.33 44.05
C ARG A 189 9.66 -0.56 43.60
N TRP A 190 9.41 -1.47 42.66
CA TRP A 190 10.43 -2.38 42.16
C TRP A 190 11.61 -1.62 41.56
N LYS A 191 12.82 -2.06 41.91
CA LYS A 191 14.07 -1.60 41.33
C LYS A 191 14.16 -2.10 39.89
N LYS A 192 14.68 -1.23 39.04
CA LYS A 192 14.82 -1.44 37.60
C LYS A 192 16.30 -1.44 37.21
N ILE A 193 16.61 -2.05 36.06
CA ILE A 193 17.94 -1.99 35.43
C ILE A 193 17.86 -1.24 34.10
N ASP A 194 18.98 -0.71 33.65
CA ASP A 194 19.11 -0.08 32.33
C ASP A 194 20.01 -0.90 31.40
N ARG A 195 20.18 -0.41 30.17
CA ARG A 195 20.97 -1.04 29.09
C ARG A 195 22.41 -1.41 29.46
N ARG A 196 23.00 -0.78 30.48
CA ARG A 196 24.38 -1.04 30.93
C ARG A 196 24.50 -2.39 31.64
N ALA A 197 23.39 -3.00 32.03
CA ALA A 197 23.36 -4.38 32.51
C ALA A 197 23.72 -5.39 31.41
N ASP A 198 23.28 -5.15 30.16
CA ASP A 198 23.63 -6.01 29.02
C ASP A 198 25.12 -5.88 28.67
N ILE A 199 25.69 -4.69 28.83
CA ILE A 199 27.13 -4.44 28.61
C ILE A 199 27.99 -5.25 29.59
N TYR A 200 27.58 -5.32 30.85
CA TYR A 200 28.26 -6.18 31.84
C TYR A 200 28.12 -7.65 31.48
N SER A 201 26.91 -8.09 31.13
CA SER A 201 26.63 -9.49 30.77
C SER A 201 27.42 -9.93 29.53
N LEU A 202 27.63 -9.03 28.57
CA LEU A 202 28.54 -9.22 27.45
C LEU A 202 29.98 -9.41 27.95
N GLY A 203 30.48 -8.51 28.79
CA GLY A 203 31.81 -8.62 29.39
C GLY A 203 32.03 -9.95 30.11
N ALA A 204 31.06 -10.38 30.92
CA ALA A 204 31.10 -11.65 31.64
C ALA A 204 31.10 -12.87 30.70
N THR A 205 30.32 -12.79 29.62
CA THR A 205 30.29 -13.82 28.58
C THR A 205 31.64 -13.93 27.88
N ILE A 206 32.22 -12.82 27.43
CA ILE A 206 33.52 -12.81 26.74
C ILE A 206 34.65 -13.24 27.68
N TYR A 207 34.63 -12.82 28.94
CA TYR A 207 35.57 -13.30 29.95
C TYR A 207 35.54 -14.83 30.06
N HIS A 208 34.35 -15.44 30.05
CA HIS A 208 34.21 -16.90 30.08
C HIS A 208 34.74 -17.54 28.79
N LEU A 209 34.50 -16.97 27.63
CA LEU A 209 35.05 -17.48 26.36
C LEU A 209 36.58 -17.43 26.32
N ILE A 210 37.20 -16.40 26.91
CA ILE A 210 38.66 -16.26 26.97
C ILE A 210 39.28 -17.23 27.98
N THR A 211 38.67 -17.38 29.15
CA THR A 211 39.29 -18.10 30.28
C THR A 211 38.83 -19.54 30.43
N GLY A 212 37.74 -19.94 29.75
CA GLY A 212 37.06 -21.21 29.98
C GLY A 212 36.37 -21.33 31.34
N SER A 213 36.39 -20.27 32.17
CA SER A 213 35.76 -20.24 33.49
C SER A 213 34.86 -19.01 33.65
N LYS A 214 33.66 -19.21 34.21
CA LYS A 214 32.75 -18.11 34.55
C LYS A 214 33.43 -17.10 35.51
N PRO A 215 33.19 -15.79 35.36
CA PRO A 215 33.75 -14.83 36.29
C PRO A 215 33.14 -14.99 37.68
N VAL A 216 33.97 -14.82 38.70
CA VAL A 216 33.58 -14.84 40.11
C VAL A 216 33.78 -13.45 40.67
N MET A 217 32.70 -12.90 41.24
CA MET A 217 32.73 -11.60 41.91
C MET A 217 33.23 -11.75 43.35
N ASP A 218 34.03 -10.79 43.80
CA ASP A 218 34.34 -10.62 45.22
C ASP A 218 33.17 -9.95 45.98
N GLN A 219 33.37 -9.70 47.27
CA GLN A 219 32.39 -9.02 48.14
C GLN A 219 32.00 -7.61 47.69
N ASN A 220 32.81 -6.96 46.84
CA ASN A 220 32.59 -5.64 46.28
C ASN A 220 32.04 -5.70 44.83
N GLY A 221 31.71 -6.90 44.33
CA GLY A 221 31.23 -7.10 42.97
C GLY A 221 32.33 -7.10 41.89
N ARG A 222 33.62 -7.03 42.28
CA ARG A 222 34.74 -6.97 41.33
C ARG A 222 35.10 -8.36 40.83
N VAL A 223 35.34 -8.45 39.53
CA VAL A 223 35.85 -9.66 38.88
C VAL A 223 37.38 -9.61 38.84
N ARG A 224 38.03 -10.77 38.99
CA ARG A 224 39.49 -10.88 38.89
C ARG A 224 39.98 -10.37 37.52
N PRO A 225 41.05 -9.55 37.46
CA PRO A 225 41.57 -9.06 36.19
C PRO A 225 42.04 -10.19 35.25
N LEU A 226 41.67 -10.12 33.97
CA LEU A 226 42.05 -11.11 32.96
C LEU A 226 43.56 -11.34 32.89
N LEU A 227 44.36 -10.27 32.92
CA LEU A 227 45.82 -10.37 32.80
C LEU A 227 46.49 -11.13 33.95
N GLU A 228 45.85 -11.23 35.12
CA GLU A 228 46.36 -12.03 36.25
C GLU A 228 46.21 -13.54 36.02
N LEU A 229 45.28 -13.94 35.14
CA LEU A 229 45.05 -15.35 34.78
C LEU A 229 46.02 -15.84 33.70
N LYS A 230 46.88 -14.96 33.18
CA LYS A 230 47.80 -15.21 32.05
C LYS A 230 47.13 -15.85 30.81
N PRO A 231 45.94 -15.40 30.36
CA PRO A 231 45.41 -15.85 29.09
C PRO A 231 46.32 -15.34 27.96
N GLU A 232 46.44 -16.10 26.87
CA GLU A 232 47.04 -15.64 25.62
C GLU A 232 46.11 -14.61 24.95
N THR A 233 45.93 -13.45 25.59
CA THR A 233 45.03 -12.39 25.12
C THR A 233 45.70 -11.01 25.07
N ASP A 234 45.34 -10.22 24.06
CA ASP A 234 45.78 -8.84 23.89
C ASP A 234 45.39 -7.95 25.10
N LYS A 235 46.30 -7.06 25.49
CA LYS A 235 46.11 -6.17 26.65
C LYS A 235 44.94 -5.20 26.46
N THR A 236 44.71 -4.77 25.22
CA THR A 236 43.64 -3.83 24.90
C THR A 236 42.28 -4.53 24.93
N LEU A 237 42.19 -5.74 24.38
CA LEU A 237 41.00 -6.59 24.53
C LEU A 237 40.70 -6.87 26.02
N ALA A 238 41.71 -7.24 26.80
CA ALA A 238 41.54 -7.45 28.23
C ALA A 238 41.03 -6.19 28.95
N ALA A 239 41.55 -5.01 28.63
CA ALA A 239 41.09 -3.75 29.21
C ALA A 239 39.63 -3.44 28.85
N ILE A 240 39.22 -3.68 27.61
CA ILE A 240 37.83 -3.47 27.15
C ILE A 240 36.88 -4.42 27.91
N VAL A 241 37.23 -5.71 28.02
CA VAL A 241 36.41 -6.69 28.76
C VAL A 241 36.30 -6.33 30.25
N MET A 242 37.41 -5.90 30.86
CA MET A 242 37.38 -5.47 32.27
C MET A 242 36.57 -4.18 32.48
N LYS A 243 36.57 -3.25 31.52
CA LYS A 243 35.72 -2.05 31.57
C LYS A 243 34.23 -2.39 31.48
N CYS A 244 33.84 -3.40 30.68
CA CYS A 244 32.47 -3.92 30.70
C CYS A 244 32.09 -4.50 32.08
N LEU A 245 33.04 -5.12 32.77
CA LEU A 245 32.87 -5.77 34.07
C LEU A 245 33.04 -4.84 35.28
N GLU A 246 33.11 -3.52 35.08
CA GLU A 246 33.14 -2.57 36.19
C GLU A 246 31.90 -2.72 37.08
N PRO A 247 32.01 -2.87 38.41
CA PRO A 247 30.83 -3.05 39.28
C PRO A 247 29.89 -1.85 39.24
N ASP A 248 30.46 -0.64 39.12
CA ASP A 248 29.73 0.62 39.03
C ASP A 248 29.27 0.87 37.58
N PRO A 249 27.95 0.92 37.30
CA PRO A 249 27.43 1.13 35.95
C PRO A 249 27.91 2.44 35.30
N GLU A 250 28.20 3.49 36.08
CA GLU A 250 28.68 4.78 35.57
C GLU A 250 30.11 4.70 35.01
N LYS A 251 30.89 3.67 35.40
CA LYS A 251 32.26 3.45 34.92
C LYS A 251 32.35 2.52 33.72
N ARG A 252 31.24 1.86 33.37
CA ARG A 252 31.13 1.03 32.16
C ARG A 252 31.02 1.92 30.93
N TYR A 253 31.01 1.28 29.76
CA TYR A 253 30.46 1.90 28.56
C TYR A 253 29.02 2.30 28.80
N GLN A 254 28.64 3.52 28.42
CA GLN A 254 27.29 4.03 28.65
C GLN A 254 26.32 3.61 27.54
N ARG A 255 26.89 3.23 26.38
CA ARG A 255 26.18 2.77 25.19
C ARG A 255 26.92 1.60 24.53
N ALA A 256 26.18 0.67 23.92
CA ALA A 256 26.79 -0.47 23.22
C ALA A 256 27.58 -0.04 21.96
N GLU A 257 27.21 1.10 21.37
CA GLU A 257 27.89 1.76 20.26
C GLU A 257 29.31 2.22 20.63
N GLU A 258 29.49 2.71 21.86
CA GLU A 258 30.81 3.12 22.37
C GLU A 258 31.74 1.91 22.49
N LEU A 259 31.21 0.79 22.99
CA LEU A 259 31.93 -0.47 23.06
C LEU A 259 32.29 -0.97 21.65
N TYR A 260 31.33 -0.96 20.72
CA TYR A 260 31.56 -1.37 19.33
C TYR A 260 32.65 -0.52 18.65
N ALA A 261 32.64 0.80 18.88
CA ALA A 261 33.65 1.71 18.36
C ALA A 261 35.06 1.42 18.90
N ASP A 262 35.20 1.14 20.20
CA ASP A 262 36.49 0.76 20.79
C ASP A 262 36.99 -0.59 20.28
N LEU A 263 36.10 -1.57 20.07
CA LEU A 263 36.46 -2.86 19.49
C LEU A 263 36.97 -2.75 18.04
N ASN A 264 36.51 -1.76 17.28
CA ASN A 264 36.99 -1.54 15.91
C ASN A 264 38.43 -1.03 15.84
N LYS A 265 38.92 -0.38 16.90
CA LYS A 265 40.31 0.06 17.00
C LYS A 265 41.30 -1.08 17.21
N LEU A 266 40.84 -2.27 17.63
CA LEU A 266 41.69 -3.47 17.83
C LEU A 266 42.15 -4.12 16.51
N THR A 267 41.51 -3.81 15.39
CA THR A 267 41.78 -4.46 14.09
C THR A 267 42.67 -3.64 13.15
N GLU A 268 43.11 -2.45 13.58
CA GLU A 268 44.07 -1.61 12.86
C GLU A 268 45.48 -1.89 13.39
N ASP A 269 46.16 -2.86 12.78
CA ASP A 269 47.41 -3.39 13.31
C ASP A 269 48.60 -2.42 13.13
N ASN A 270 49.33 -2.24 14.23
CA ASN A 270 50.55 -1.45 14.33
C ASN A 270 51.70 -2.11 13.54
N THR A 271 52.24 -1.41 12.54
CA THR A 271 53.64 -1.64 12.10
C THR A 271 54.38 -0.31 11.99
N GLY A 272 55.48 -0.19 12.74
CA GLY A 272 56.50 0.85 12.57
C GLY A 272 57.90 0.23 12.46
N PRO A 273 58.97 1.00 12.15
CA PRO A 273 59.04 2.46 12.13
C PRO A 273 59.74 3.10 10.91
N LYS A 274 59.50 4.42 10.73
CA LYS A 274 60.38 5.42 10.09
C LYS A 274 60.68 5.26 8.58
N LYS A 275 59.63 5.20 7.76
CA LYS A 275 59.55 5.72 6.37
C LYS A 275 58.09 5.82 5.84
N THR A 276 57.14 5.36 6.65
CA THR A 276 55.72 5.16 6.33
C THR A 276 54.83 6.39 6.40
N HIS A 277 55.20 7.50 7.07
CA HIS A 277 54.30 8.67 7.13
C HIS A 277 54.01 9.30 5.76
N MET A 278 54.91 9.15 4.79
CA MET A 278 54.68 9.63 3.42
C MET A 278 53.75 8.71 2.62
N ILE A 279 53.92 7.38 2.73
CA ILE A 279 53.10 6.39 2.01
C ILE A 279 51.72 6.22 2.68
N ALA A 280 51.64 6.24 4.01
CA ALA A 280 50.39 6.20 4.76
C ALA A 280 49.57 7.49 4.58
N GLY A 281 50.21 8.65 4.45
CA GLY A 281 49.52 9.89 4.07
C GLY A 281 48.91 9.81 2.66
N ILE A 282 49.61 9.18 1.71
CA ILE A 282 49.10 8.94 0.34
C ILE A 282 47.95 7.92 0.36
N ILE A 283 48.08 6.80 1.07
CA ILE A 283 47.03 5.76 1.15
C ILE A 283 45.80 6.26 1.91
N ALA A 284 45.97 6.97 3.04
CA ALA A 284 44.87 7.61 3.76
C ALA A 284 44.20 8.70 2.91
N GLY A 285 45.00 9.49 2.18
CA GLY A 285 44.50 10.46 1.19
C GLY A 285 43.69 9.77 0.08
N CYS A 286 44.16 8.65 -0.48
CA CYS A 286 43.47 7.89 -1.50
C CYS A 286 42.20 7.20 -0.97
N LEU A 287 42.18 6.72 0.28
CA LEU A 287 41.00 6.10 0.90
C LEU A 287 39.93 7.14 1.24
N VAL A 288 40.31 8.30 1.78
CA VAL A 288 39.41 9.43 2.01
C VAL A 288 38.89 9.99 0.68
N MET A 289 39.73 10.07 -0.34
CA MET A 289 39.31 10.46 -1.69
C MET A 289 38.40 9.40 -2.32
N GLY A 290 38.65 8.11 -2.10
CA GLY A 290 37.81 7.01 -2.57
C GLY A 290 36.43 7.00 -1.91
N THR A 291 36.35 7.17 -0.59
CA THR A 291 35.06 7.31 0.12
C THR A 291 34.36 8.60 -0.25
N ALA A 292 35.07 9.71 -0.43
CA ALA A 292 34.50 10.95 -0.93
C ALA A 292 33.95 10.78 -2.36
N VAL A 293 34.65 10.09 -3.26
CA VAL A 293 34.17 9.78 -4.62
C VAL A 293 32.96 8.84 -4.58
N LEU A 294 32.93 7.85 -3.69
CA LEU A 294 31.76 6.98 -3.51
C LEU A 294 30.56 7.73 -2.92
N LEU A 295 30.77 8.65 -1.97
CA LEU A 295 29.71 9.48 -1.39
C LEU A 295 29.21 10.52 -2.40
N VAL A 296 30.11 11.17 -3.15
CA VAL A 296 29.74 12.09 -4.24
C VAL A 296 29.04 11.31 -5.36
N GLY A 297 29.50 10.11 -5.69
CA GLY A 297 28.87 9.23 -6.66
C GLY A 297 27.48 8.77 -6.22
N TYR A 298 27.33 8.34 -4.97
CA TYR A 298 26.03 8.00 -4.38
C TYR A 298 25.10 9.22 -4.38
N HIS A 299 25.60 10.38 -3.96
CA HIS A 299 24.82 11.62 -3.95
C HIS A 299 24.44 12.08 -5.37
N GLN A 300 25.32 11.90 -6.37
CA GLN A 300 25.00 12.18 -7.76
C GLN A 300 23.97 11.20 -8.33
N ILE A 301 24.08 9.91 -8.00
CA ILE A 301 23.10 8.88 -8.40
C ILE A 301 21.75 9.15 -7.74
N ASP A 302 21.73 9.48 -6.45
CA ASP A 302 20.51 9.80 -5.72
C ASP A 302 19.88 11.10 -6.25
N LYS A 303 20.68 12.14 -6.47
CA LYS A 303 20.22 13.39 -7.10
C LYS A 303 19.68 13.13 -8.51
N LYS A 304 20.32 12.24 -9.27
CA LYS A 304 19.81 11.83 -10.59
C LYS A 304 18.50 11.04 -10.47
N ARG A 305 18.40 10.09 -9.54
CA ARG A 305 17.14 9.34 -9.28
C ARG A 305 16.01 10.27 -8.87
N GLN A 306 16.27 11.24 -7.99
CA GLN A 306 15.30 12.27 -7.62
C GLN A 306 14.90 13.14 -8.81
N ALA A 307 15.86 13.52 -9.67
CA ALA A 307 15.57 14.26 -10.89
C ALA A 307 14.74 13.43 -11.89
N ASP A 308 15.12 12.18 -12.14
CA ASP A 308 14.42 11.25 -13.04
C ASP A 308 13.01 10.94 -12.52
N TYR A 309 12.82 10.82 -11.20
CA TYR A 309 11.51 10.66 -10.57
C TYR A 309 10.68 11.93 -10.73
N LYS A 310 11.24 13.10 -10.41
CA LYS A 310 10.54 14.37 -10.54
C LYS A 310 10.13 14.65 -11.99
N GLU A 311 10.98 14.29 -12.95
CA GLU A 311 10.65 14.34 -14.37
C GLU A 311 9.45 13.42 -14.69
N ALA A 312 9.47 12.18 -14.20
CA ALA A 312 8.38 11.25 -14.43
C ALA A 312 7.05 11.74 -13.84
N VAL A 313 7.06 12.20 -12.58
CA VAL A 313 5.87 12.78 -11.93
C VAL A 313 5.39 14.00 -12.70
N SER A 314 6.29 14.93 -13.05
CA SER A 314 5.92 16.13 -13.81
C SER A 314 5.31 15.79 -15.17
N LYS A 315 5.74 14.72 -15.83
CA LYS A 315 5.16 14.25 -17.09
C LYS A 315 3.80 13.61 -16.89
N MET A 316 3.59 12.89 -15.79
CA MET A 316 2.26 12.38 -15.42
C MET A 316 1.29 13.54 -15.13
N GLU A 317 1.72 14.54 -14.36
CA GLU A 317 0.92 15.74 -14.07
C GLU A 317 0.54 16.51 -15.35
N GLU A 318 1.50 16.67 -16.28
CA GLU A 318 1.26 17.28 -17.61
C GLU A 318 0.23 16.47 -18.40
N SER A 319 0.40 15.15 -18.50
CA SER A 319 -0.57 14.24 -19.13
C SER A 319 -1.98 14.35 -18.54
N ILE A 320 -2.09 14.42 -17.20
CA ILE A 320 -3.38 14.53 -16.48
C ILE A 320 -4.02 15.91 -16.70
N SER A 321 -3.22 16.96 -16.75
CA SER A 321 -3.67 18.35 -16.98
C SER A 321 -4.13 18.54 -18.42
N ASP A 322 -3.38 18.01 -19.39
CA ASP A 322 -3.63 18.19 -20.82
C ASP A 322 -4.68 17.18 -21.35
N GLY A 323 -5.09 16.21 -20.53
CA GLY A 323 -5.99 15.13 -20.94
C GLY A 323 -5.37 14.15 -21.94
N ASN A 324 -4.04 14.16 -22.10
CA ASN A 324 -3.32 13.26 -23.00
C ASN A 324 -2.61 12.15 -22.22
N TYR A 325 -3.21 10.97 -22.25
CA TYR A 325 -2.80 9.81 -21.44
C TYR A 325 -1.90 8.80 -22.19
N GLU A 326 -1.51 9.07 -23.44
CA GLU A 326 -0.78 8.12 -24.31
C GLU A 326 0.48 7.55 -23.65
N ASP A 327 1.26 8.39 -22.98
CA ASP A 327 2.50 8.01 -22.31
C ASP A 327 2.37 7.84 -20.79
N LEU A 328 1.18 8.04 -20.21
CA LEU A 328 1.01 8.11 -18.75
C LEU A 328 1.45 6.81 -18.07
N ASP A 329 1.11 5.65 -18.63
CA ASP A 329 1.54 4.37 -18.06
C ASP A 329 3.06 4.19 -18.12
N THR A 330 3.70 4.63 -19.20
CA THR A 330 5.16 4.60 -19.34
C THR A 330 5.84 5.42 -18.25
N TRP A 331 5.34 6.63 -17.99
CA TRP A 331 5.87 7.51 -16.95
C TRP A 331 5.59 6.98 -15.54
N TYR A 332 4.38 6.45 -15.31
CA TYR A 332 4.02 5.77 -14.07
C TYR A 332 4.95 4.59 -13.76
N GLN A 333 5.18 3.70 -14.74
CA GLN A 333 6.11 2.57 -14.62
C GLN A 333 7.54 3.04 -14.35
N LYS A 334 7.99 4.14 -14.98
CA LYS A 334 9.29 4.76 -14.70
C LYS A 334 9.36 5.24 -13.25
N ALA A 335 8.32 5.89 -12.74
CA ALA A 335 8.29 6.42 -11.38
C ALA A 335 8.33 5.33 -10.31
N ILE A 336 7.47 4.30 -10.40
CA ILE A 336 7.43 3.20 -9.43
C ILE A 336 8.69 2.32 -9.49
N ARG A 337 9.38 2.26 -10.63
CA ARG A 337 10.68 1.58 -10.74
C ARG A 337 11.80 2.32 -10.00
N ILE A 338 11.70 3.64 -9.90
CA ILE A 338 12.68 4.47 -9.16
C ILE A 338 12.36 4.45 -7.66
N TYR A 339 11.11 4.74 -7.29
CA TYR A 339 10.64 4.74 -5.91
C TYR A 339 9.31 3.97 -5.80
N PRO A 340 9.32 2.66 -5.56
CA PRO A 340 8.10 1.86 -5.50
C PRO A 340 7.24 2.16 -4.26
N ASP A 341 7.84 2.66 -3.19
CA ASP A 341 7.13 2.96 -1.93
C ASP A 341 6.58 4.42 -1.88
N LYS A 342 6.70 5.20 -2.97
CA LYS A 342 6.19 6.59 -3.05
C LYS A 342 4.71 6.59 -3.42
N ALA A 343 3.85 6.99 -2.49
CA ALA A 343 2.41 6.81 -2.62
C ALA A 343 1.69 7.83 -3.54
N ASP A 344 2.30 8.99 -3.77
CA ASP A 344 1.81 10.09 -4.62
C ASP A 344 1.45 9.60 -6.04
N VAL A 345 2.37 8.90 -6.70
CA VAL A 345 2.16 8.44 -8.09
C VAL A 345 1.06 7.38 -8.24
N TYR A 346 0.71 6.68 -7.15
CA TYR A 346 -0.39 5.73 -7.19
C TYR A 346 -1.74 6.45 -7.19
N LEU A 347 -1.87 7.56 -6.44
CA LEU A 347 -3.07 8.39 -6.49
C LEU A 347 -3.22 9.04 -7.85
N ASP A 348 -2.15 9.63 -8.40
CA ASP A 348 -2.15 10.26 -9.73
C ASP A 348 -2.61 9.29 -10.82
N LYS A 349 -2.15 8.02 -10.75
CA LYS A 349 -2.58 6.97 -11.70
C LYS A 349 -4.08 6.65 -11.55
N ALA A 350 -4.60 6.60 -10.32
CA ALA A 350 -6.02 6.37 -10.09
C ALA A 350 -6.86 7.57 -10.60
N GLU A 351 -6.41 8.80 -10.34
CA GLU A 351 -7.05 10.02 -10.85
C GLU A 351 -7.07 10.06 -12.37
N ALA A 352 -5.98 9.65 -13.02
CA ALA A 352 -5.91 9.52 -14.47
C ALA A 352 -6.96 8.52 -14.99
N LEU A 353 -7.05 7.31 -14.40
CA LEU A 353 -8.05 6.31 -14.80
C LEU A 353 -9.48 6.84 -14.66
N ASN A 354 -9.77 7.57 -13.58
CA ASN A 354 -11.07 8.20 -13.38
C ASN A 354 -11.35 9.29 -14.44
N ARG A 355 -10.40 10.18 -14.72
CA ARG A 355 -10.55 11.22 -15.78
C ARG A 355 -10.65 10.64 -17.19
N GLU A 356 -10.00 9.51 -17.44
CA GLU A 356 -10.15 8.70 -18.66
C GLU A 356 -11.52 8.00 -18.75
N LYS A 357 -12.43 8.21 -17.79
CA LYS A 357 -13.71 7.53 -17.63
C LYS A 357 -13.59 6.00 -17.49
N LYS A 358 -12.40 5.49 -17.17
CA LYS A 358 -12.12 4.06 -16.92
C LYS A 358 -12.44 3.69 -15.48
N TYR A 359 -13.68 3.96 -15.06
CA TYR A 359 -14.08 3.86 -13.66
C TYR A 359 -13.95 2.44 -13.08
N ARG A 360 -14.26 1.40 -13.85
CA ARG A 360 -14.06 0.00 -13.41
C ARG A 360 -12.59 -0.32 -13.17
N ASP A 361 -11.71 0.14 -14.05
CA ASP A 361 -10.26 -0.05 -13.90
C ASP A 361 -9.73 0.75 -12.71
N CYS A 362 -10.23 1.97 -12.49
CA CYS A 362 -9.93 2.77 -11.32
C CYS A 362 -10.30 2.04 -10.01
N VAL A 363 -11.54 1.56 -9.91
CA VAL A 363 -12.04 0.77 -8.77
C VAL A 363 -11.15 -0.45 -8.51
N LYS A 364 -10.85 -1.22 -9.55
CA LYS A 364 -9.99 -2.40 -9.45
C LYS A 364 -8.59 -2.03 -8.99
N TYR A 365 -7.99 -1.01 -9.60
CA TYR A 365 -6.64 -0.56 -9.28
C TYR A 365 -6.53 -0.06 -7.83
N ILE A 366 -7.50 0.74 -7.36
CA ILE A 366 -7.56 1.19 -5.97
C ILE A 366 -7.61 0.00 -5.00
N ASN A 367 -8.49 -0.96 -5.24
CA ASN A 367 -8.65 -2.11 -4.33
C ASN A 367 -7.44 -3.06 -4.37
N ASP A 368 -7.00 -3.46 -5.56
CA ASP A 368 -5.98 -4.50 -5.75
C ASP A 368 -4.55 -3.98 -5.53
N THR A 369 -4.33 -2.67 -5.70
CA THR A 369 -2.99 -2.07 -5.61
C THR A 369 -2.85 -1.19 -4.37
N ILE A 370 -3.69 -0.15 -4.24
CA ILE A 370 -3.52 0.87 -3.20
C ILE A 370 -3.96 0.34 -1.83
N LEU A 371 -5.17 -0.19 -1.73
CA LEU A 371 -5.74 -0.64 -0.46
C LEU A 371 -5.18 -2.00 0.00
N ALA A 372 -4.63 -2.80 -0.92
CA ALA A 372 -3.99 -4.08 -0.62
C ALA A 372 -2.56 -3.95 -0.06
N ASP A 373 -1.82 -2.88 -0.41
CA ASP A 373 -0.45 -2.67 0.07
C ASP A 373 -0.39 -1.81 1.34
N SER A 374 0.01 -2.42 2.46
CA SER A 374 0.11 -1.74 3.76
C SER A 374 1.10 -0.58 3.83
N LYS A 375 2.13 -0.55 2.98
CA LYS A 375 3.08 0.57 2.93
C LYS A 375 2.50 1.75 2.17
N ILE A 376 1.92 1.51 0.99
CA ILE A 376 1.28 2.55 0.18
C ILE A 376 0.16 3.19 1.00
N LYS A 377 -0.69 2.36 1.62
CA LYS A 377 -1.79 2.79 2.50
C LYS A 377 -1.35 3.71 3.64
N ARG A 378 -0.13 3.53 4.17
CA ARG A 378 0.36 4.34 5.31
C ARG A 378 0.76 5.76 4.88
N ASP A 379 1.30 5.89 3.68
CA ASP A 379 1.96 7.12 3.22
C ASP A 379 1.10 7.88 2.18
N ILE A 380 -0.14 7.43 1.91
CA ILE A 380 -1.13 8.06 0.99
C ILE A 380 -2.25 8.79 1.75
N SER A 381 -2.85 9.77 1.08
CA SER A 381 -4.09 10.43 1.54
C SER A 381 -5.28 9.48 1.41
N LEU A 382 -5.54 8.69 2.45
CA LEU A 382 -6.58 7.64 2.38
C LEU A 382 -7.99 8.20 2.20
N ASP A 383 -8.29 9.38 2.73
CA ASP A 383 -9.59 10.02 2.48
C ASP A 383 -9.76 10.36 0.99
N SER A 384 -8.71 10.86 0.34
CA SER A 384 -8.72 11.11 -1.12
C SER A 384 -8.87 9.82 -1.92
N VAL A 385 -8.22 8.73 -1.50
CA VAL A 385 -8.38 7.41 -2.15
C VAL A 385 -9.82 6.91 -2.04
N TYR A 386 -10.43 6.98 -0.86
CA TYR A 386 -11.82 6.55 -0.67
C TYR A 386 -12.81 7.48 -1.36
N TYR A 387 -12.55 8.78 -1.39
CA TYR A 387 -13.37 9.72 -2.14
C TYR A 387 -13.34 9.42 -3.64
N LEU A 388 -12.15 9.21 -4.23
CA LEU A 388 -12.01 8.84 -5.63
C LEU A 388 -12.64 7.47 -5.96
N LEU A 389 -12.57 6.53 -5.01
CA LEU A 389 -13.27 5.26 -5.11
C LEU A 389 -14.79 5.45 -5.12
N GLY A 390 -15.31 6.33 -4.25
CA GLY A 390 -16.72 6.69 -4.19
C GLY A 390 -17.20 7.38 -5.46
N ASP A 391 -16.42 8.33 -5.97
CA ASP A 391 -16.70 8.98 -7.25
C ASP A 391 -16.74 7.97 -8.39
N SER A 392 -15.73 7.09 -8.49
CA SER A 392 -15.69 6.05 -9.52
C SER A 392 -16.89 5.09 -9.46
N TYR A 393 -17.33 4.69 -8.26
CA TYR A 393 -18.56 3.90 -8.12
C TYR A 393 -19.82 4.69 -8.48
N SER A 394 -19.88 5.98 -8.13
CA SER A 394 -21.01 6.85 -8.48
C SER A 394 -21.15 7.01 -9.99
N GLN A 395 -20.04 7.10 -10.73
CA GLN A 395 -20.04 7.15 -12.20
C GLN A 395 -20.44 5.80 -12.83
N LEU A 396 -20.29 4.70 -12.10
CA LEU A 396 -20.78 3.36 -12.48
C LEU A 396 -22.23 3.11 -12.04
N GLU A 397 -22.91 4.11 -11.46
CA GLU A 397 -24.25 3.99 -10.87
C GLU A 397 -24.35 2.95 -9.73
N GLU A 398 -23.21 2.57 -9.14
CA GLU A 398 -23.12 1.66 -7.99
C GLU A 398 -23.23 2.46 -6.68
N TYR A 399 -24.35 3.15 -6.47
CA TYR A 399 -24.52 4.15 -5.41
C TYR A 399 -24.36 3.60 -3.98
N GLU A 400 -24.69 2.33 -3.73
CA GLU A 400 -24.45 1.70 -2.42
C GLU A 400 -22.94 1.54 -2.14
N ASN A 401 -22.16 1.16 -3.15
CA ASN A 401 -20.70 1.09 -3.04
C ASN A 401 -20.09 2.49 -2.91
N ALA A 402 -20.62 3.47 -3.65
CA ALA A 402 -20.22 4.86 -3.56
C ALA A 402 -20.47 5.43 -2.14
N SER A 403 -21.65 5.20 -1.59
CA SER A 403 -22.04 5.56 -0.22
C SER A 403 -21.04 5.03 0.82
N ASN A 404 -20.71 3.74 0.77
CA ASN A 404 -19.74 3.12 1.68
C ASN A 404 -18.33 3.73 1.57
N ALA A 405 -17.92 4.08 0.34
CA ALA A 405 -16.63 4.71 0.09
C ALA A 405 -16.59 6.16 0.62
N TYR A 406 -17.61 6.96 0.35
CA TYR A 406 -17.71 8.32 0.89
C TYR A 406 -17.78 8.34 2.43
N GLU A 407 -18.53 7.42 3.04
CA GLU A 407 -18.54 7.26 4.50
C GLU A 407 -17.12 6.98 5.03
N SER A 408 -16.36 6.15 4.31
CA SER A 408 -14.97 5.84 4.67
C SER A 408 -14.04 7.06 4.53
N ALA A 409 -14.24 7.90 3.51
CA ALA A 409 -13.52 9.17 3.38
C ALA A 409 -13.83 10.13 4.54
N ILE A 410 -15.11 10.29 4.89
CA ILE A 410 -15.58 11.15 6.00
C ILE A 410 -15.05 10.67 7.35
N ARG A 411 -15.00 9.35 7.59
CA ARG A 411 -14.43 8.78 8.83
C ARG A 411 -12.96 9.18 9.04
N ILE A 412 -12.24 9.48 7.97
CA ILE A 412 -10.83 9.88 8.01
C ILE A 412 -10.71 11.41 8.07
N ASN A 413 -11.51 12.12 7.28
CA ASN A 413 -11.50 13.58 7.20
C ASN A 413 -12.94 14.13 7.23
N SER A 414 -13.45 14.36 8.45
CA SER A 414 -14.81 14.83 8.72
C SER A 414 -15.02 16.34 8.49
N GLU A 415 -13.97 17.07 8.09
CA GLU A 415 -14.06 18.52 7.89
C GLU A 415 -14.26 18.91 6.42
N ASN A 416 -14.17 17.96 5.49
CA ASN A 416 -14.35 18.26 4.07
C ASN A 416 -15.83 18.20 3.66
N GLY A 417 -16.48 19.37 3.58
CA GLY A 417 -17.88 19.49 3.16
C GLY A 417 -18.22 18.90 1.78
N SER A 418 -17.23 18.78 0.87
CA SER A 418 -17.47 18.15 -0.45
C SER A 418 -17.73 16.65 -0.32
N TYR A 419 -17.12 15.97 0.65
CA TYR A 419 -17.38 14.54 0.87
C TYR A 419 -18.83 14.31 1.31
N TYR A 420 -19.37 15.19 2.16
CA TYR A 420 -20.76 15.14 2.59
C TYR A 420 -21.73 15.46 1.45
N ARG A 421 -21.37 16.40 0.57
CA ARG A 421 -22.15 16.72 -0.64
C ARG A 421 -22.35 15.48 -1.51
N ASP A 422 -21.27 14.82 -1.90
CA ASP A 422 -21.34 13.70 -2.84
C ASP A 422 -21.90 12.43 -2.19
N TYR A 423 -21.70 12.29 -0.87
CA TYR A 423 -22.37 11.28 -0.07
C TYR A 423 -23.89 11.48 -0.03
N ALA A 424 -24.36 12.71 0.17
CA ALA A 424 -25.78 13.03 0.16
C ALA A 424 -26.42 12.70 -1.19
N ILE A 425 -25.73 13.00 -2.30
CA ILE A 425 -26.18 12.63 -3.65
C ILE A 425 -26.31 11.10 -3.75
N ALA A 426 -25.27 10.34 -3.41
CA ALA A 426 -25.31 8.88 -3.48
C ALA A 426 -26.46 8.28 -2.64
N GLU A 427 -26.70 8.80 -1.42
CA GLU A 427 -27.82 8.39 -0.58
C GLU A 427 -29.19 8.71 -1.18
N ALA A 428 -29.32 9.84 -1.89
CA ALA A 428 -30.54 10.18 -2.61
C ALA A 428 -30.85 9.14 -3.70
N TYR A 429 -29.86 8.74 -4.50
CA TYR A 429 -30.01 7.69 -5.52
C TYR A 429 -30.25 6.29 -4.92
N CYS A 430 -29.78 6.04 -3.69
CA CYS A 430 -30.13 4.83 -2.93
C CYS A 430 -31.58 4.87 -2.37
N GLY A 431 -32.30 5.99 -2.50
CA GLY A 431 -33.65 6.17 -1.95
C GLY A 431 -33.69 6.54 -0.45
N ASN A 432 -32.54 6.87 0.15
CA ASN A 432 -32.42 7.22 1.56
C ASN A 432 -32.55 8.74 1.78
N THR A 433 -33.67 9.32 1.35
CA THR A 433 -33.91 10.78 1.32
C THR A 433 -33.62 11.48 2.65
N ASN A 434 -34.09 10.93 3.78
CA ASN A 434 -33.87 11.56 5.09
C ASN A 434 -32.38 11.68 5.43
N LYS A 435 -31.60 10.63 5.12
CA LYS A 435 -30.16 10.62 5.36
C LYS A 435 -29.45 11.60 4.41
N ALA A 436 -29.87 11.67 3.16
CA ALA A 436 -29.36 12.65 2.21
C ALA A 436 -29.58 14.10 2.70
N GLU A 437 -30.75 14.41 3.27
CA GLU A 437 -31.03 15.73 3.86
C GLU A 437 -30.18 16.02 5.09
N GLU A 438 -29.99 15.04 5.99
CA GLU A 438 -29.10 15.17 7.15
C GLU A 438 -27.66 15.47 6.72
N LEU A 439 -27.13 14.68 5.77
CA LEU A 439 -25.78 14.85 5.23
C LEU A 439 -25.61 16.20 4.53
N LEU A 440 -26.63 16.67 3.82
CA LEU A 440 -26.61 17.99 3.18
C LEU A 440 -26.55 19.13 4.20
N ASN A 441 -27.28 19.02 5.30
CA ASN A 441 -27.21 20.00 6.39
C ASN A 441 -25.81 19.99 7.02
N GLU A 442 -25.23 18.81 7.25
CA GLU A 442 -23.83 18.70 7.71
C GLU A 442 -22.86 19.32 6.71
N ALA A 443 -23.03 19.09 5.40
CA ALA A 443 -22.20 19.70 4.37
C ALA A 443 -22.24 21.24 4.43
N ALA A 444 -23.44 21.81 4.60
CA ALA A 444 -23.63 23.26 4.75
C ALA A 444 -22.92 23.79 6.01
N ASP A 445 -23.03 23.09 7.14
CA ASP A 445 -22.32 23.44 8.38
C ASP A 445 -20.80 23.37 8.23
N LYS A 446 -20.31 22.49 7.34
CA LYS A 446 -18.90 22.36 6.96
C LYS A 446 -18.44 23.32 5.86
N GLY A 447 -19.23 24.35 5.55
CA GLY A 447 -18.84 25.45 4.68
C GLY A 447 -19.08 25.21 3.18
N LEU A 448 -19.91 24.23 2.83
CA LEU A 448 -20.36 24.03 1.45
C LEU A 448 -21.10 25.28 0.94
N SER A 449 -20.87 25.66 -0.32
CA SER A 449 -21.44 26.90 -0.87
C SER A 449 -22.97 26.82 -0.97
N THR A 450 -23.64 27.98 -0.96
CA THR A 450 -25.10 28.01 -1.14
C THR A 450 -25.53 27.44 -2.50
N ALA A 451 -24.68 27.56 -3.53
CA ALA A 451 -24.95 27.01 -4.86
C ALA A 451 -24.87 25.47 -4.86
N ASP A 452 -23.83 24.90 -4.23
CA ASP A 452 -23.71 23.46 -4.04
C ASP A 452 -24.88 22.90 -3.20
N VAL A 453 -25.28 23.60 -2.14
CA VAL A 453 -26.41 23.18 -1.30
C VAL A 453 -27.71 23.15 -2.10
N SER A 454 -27.97 24.19 -2.91
CA SER A 454 -29.13 24.22 -3.81
C SER A 454 -29.06 23.09 -4.83
N TYR A 455 -27.90 22.85 -5.45
CA TYR A 455 -27.72 21.78 -6.42
C TYR A 455 -28.07 20.39 -5.84
N VAL A 456 -27.58 20.07 -4.64
CA VAL A 456 -27.89 18.78 -3.99
C VAL A 456 -29.39 18.69 -3.63
N LYS A 457 -30.04 19.79 -3.24
CA LYS A 457 -31.50 19.78 -3.05
C LYS A 457 -32.24 19.40 -4.33
N GLY A 458 -31.78 19.91 -5.48
CA GLY A 458 -32.29 19.52 -6.78
C GLY A 458 -32.13 18.02 -7.05
N GLU A 459 -30.95 17.46 -6.76
CA GLU A 459 -30.68 16.00 -6.91
C GLU A 459 -31.58 15.16 -5.99
N ILE A 460 -31.82 15.62 -4.75
CA ILE A 460 -32.74 14.95 -3.82
C ILE A 460 -34.17 14.97 -4.37
N GLN A 461 -34.66 16.12 -4.85
CA GLN A 461 -36.00 16.25 -5.43
C GLN A 461 -36.17 15.42 -6.71
N TYR A 462 -35.13 15.37 -7.54
CA TYR A 462 -35.10 14.52 -8.72
C TYR A 462 -35.32 13.06 -8.35
N ASN A 463 -34.61 12.57 -7.33
CA ASN A 463 -34.70 11.18 -6.87
C ASN A 463 -36.00 10.85 -6.12
N THR A 464 -36.68 11.84 -5.53
CA THR A 464 -38.03 11.65 -4.96
C THR A 464 -39.16 11.75 -5.99
N GLY A 465 -38.83 12.07 -7.25
CA GLY A 465 -39.79 12.18 -8.35
C GLY A 465 -40.48 13.53 -8.48
N ASP A 466 -40.07 14.54 -7.71
CA ASP A 466 -40.54 15.92 -7.86
C ASP A 466 -39.72 16.66 -8.92
N TYR A 467 -39.86 16.22 -10.17
CA TYR A 467 -39.08 16.73 -11.30
C TYR A 467 -39.34 18.21 -11.59
N SER A 468 -40.56 18.71 -11.32
CA SER A 468 -40.89 20.12 -11.55
C SER A 468 -40.15 21.03 -10.57
N SER A 469 -40.12 20.68 -9.28
CA SER A 469 -39.36 21.46 -8.29
C SER A 469 -37.85 21.33 -8.52
N ALA A 470 -37.38 20.13 -8.86
CA ALA A 470 -35.98 19.89 -9.19
C ALA A 470 -35.52 20.73 -10.39
N GLU A 471 -36.34 20.79 -11.45
CA GLU A 471 -36.07 21.61 -12.63
C GLU A 471 -35.92 23.10 -12.28
N GLU A 472 -36.81 23.64 -11.43
CA GLU A 472 -36.73 25.04 -10.98
C GLU A 472 -35.41 25.33 -10.26
N ILE A 473 -35.00 24.44 -9.34
CA ILE A 473 -33.74 24.54 -8.62
C ILE A 473 -32.54 24.49 -9.57
N PHE A 474 -32.53 23.52 -10.49
CA PHE A 474 -31.42 23.37 -11.44
C PHE A 474 -31.33 24.54 -12.42
N ARG A 475 -32.46 25.08 -12.89
CA ARG A 475 -32.45 26.29 -13.72
C ARG A 475 -31.87 27.49 -12.97
N ASP A 476 -32.26 27.70 -11.71
CA ASP A 476 -31.69 28.76 -10.87
C ASP A 476 -30.17 28.56 -10.68
N CYS A 477 -29.73 27.35 -10.38
CA CYS A 477 -28.31 27.04 -10.22
C CYS A 477 -27.52 27.25 -11.52
N ALA A 478 -28.09 26.87 -12.67
CA ALA A 478 -27.48 27.06 -13.98
C ALA A 478 -27.25 28.55 -14.30
N GLU A 479 -28.19 29.41 -13.96
CA GLU A 479 -28.14 30.85 -14.27
C GLU A 479 -27.36 31.67 -13.24
N ASN A 480 -27.44 31.32 -11.95
CA ASN A 480 -26.98 32.18 -10.86
C ASN A 480 -25.76 31.66 -10.11
N SER A 481 -25.32 30.41 -10.33
CA SER A 481 -24.09 29.91 -9.71
C SER A 481 -22.86 30.65 -10.24
N ARG A 482 -21.89 30.89 -9.36
CA ARG A 482 -20.57 31.43 -9.73
C ARG A 482 -19.57 30.33 -10.09
N ASP A 483 -19.94 29.08 -9.84
CA ASP A 483 -19.14 27.91 -10.14
C ASP A 483 -19.59 27.32 -11.48
N SER A 484 -18.73 27.40 -12.48
CA SER A 484 -19.01 26.94 -13.85
C SER A 484 -19.24 25.43 -13.95
N TYR A 485 -18.68 24.62 -13.04
CA TYR A 485 -18.96 23.18 -12.99
C TYR A 485 -20.39 22.94 -12.50
N ILE A 486 -20.80 23.61 -11.43
CA ILE A 486 -22.18 23.54 -10.93
C ILE A 486 -23.16 24.07 -11.97
N GLN A 487 -22.82 25.14 -12.69
CA GLN A 487 -23.66 25.61 -13.79
C GLN A 487 -23.84 24.54 -14.86
N MET A 488 -22.75 23.95 -15.35
CA MET A 488 -22.77 22.86 -16.34
C MET A 488 -23.66 21.69 -15.88
N ARG A 489 -23.43 21.17 -14.67
CA ARG A 489 -24.20 20.07 -14.10
C ARG A 489 -25.69 20.42 -13.98
N SER A 490 -25.99 21.64 -13.58
CA SER A 490 -27.37 22.10 -13.42
C SER A 490 -28.11 22.20 -14.76
N TYR A 491 -27.44 22.63 -15.83
CA TYR A 491 -28.02 22.59 -17.18
C TYR A 491 -28.42 21.17 -17.59
N ILE A 492 -27.53 20.19 -17.38
CA ILE A 492 -27.78 18.77 -17.70
C ILE A 492 -28.93 18.22 -16.86
N MET A 493 -28.90 18.45 -15.54
CA MET A 493 -29.94 17.93 -14.65
C MET A 493 -31.31 18.57 -14.89
N ALA A 494 -31.38 19.85 -15.26
CA ALA A 494 -32.62 20.47 -15.70
C ALA A 494 -33.19 19.81 -16.96
N VAL A 495 -32.34 19.50 -17.95
CA VAL A 495 -32.77 18.76 -19.16
C VAL A 495 -33.29 17.37 -18.80
N LYS A 496 -32.61 16.65 -17.91
CA LYS A 496 -33.10 15.35 -17.40
C LYS A 496 -34.45 15.46 -16.69
N CYS A 497 -34.71 16.56 -15.97
CA CYS A 497 -36.03 16.82 -15.38
C CYS A 497 -37.09 17.08 -16.45
N MET A 498 -36.76 17.85 -17.49
CA MET A 498 -37.67 18.12 -18.61
C MET A 498 -38.05 16.82 -19.35
N ASP A 499 -37.07 15.93 -19.56
CA ASP A 499 -37.26 14.63 -20.19
C ASP A 499 -38.23 13.73 -19.38
N LYS A 500 -38.02 13.62 -18.05
CA LYS A 500 -38.92 12.86 -17.17
C LYS A 500 -40.33 13.41 -17.10
N GLN A 501 -40.52 14.71 -17.34
CA GLN A 501 -41.83 15.36 -17.32
C GLN A 501 -42.56 15.24 -18.67
N ASN A 502 -41.84 15.36 -19.78
CA ASN A 502 -42.42 15.48 -21.11
C ASN A 502 -41.44 15.08 -22.22
N ASP A 503 -41.66 13.92 -22.83
CA ASP A 503 -40.87 13.36 -23.94
C ASP A 503 -41.36 13.81 -25.35
N SER A 504 -42.05 14.96 -25.43
CA SER A 504 -42.53 15.47 -26.73
C SER A 504 -41.39 16.11 -27.53
N ILE A 505 -41.51 16.08 -28.87
CA ILE A 505 -40.57 16.75 -29.79
C ILE A 505 -40.38 18.24 -29.44
N ASP A 506 -41.45 18.91 -29.01
CA ASP A 506 -41.38 20.33 -28.61
C ASP A 506 -40.58 20.52 -27.31
N SER A 507 -40.67 19.58 -26.37
CA SER A 507 -39.84 19.54 -25.16
C SER A 507 -38.36 19.34 -25.52
N LYS A 508 -38.04 18.36 -26.37
CA LYS A 508 -36.67 18.12 -26.86
C LYS A 508 -36.07 19.32 -27.59
N LYS A 509 -36.88 20.05 -28.37
CA LYS A 509 -36.44 21.33 -28.98
C LYS A 509 -36.12 22.40 -27.93
N GLN A 510 -36.89 22.47 -26.84
CA GLN A 510 -36.59 23.40 -25.73
C GLN A 510 -35.32 22.98 -24.98
N GLN A 511 -35.12 21.69 -24.74
CA GLN A 511 -33.89 21.14 -24.16
C GLN A 511 -32.67 21.51 -25.01
N ALA A 512 -32.73 21.29 -26.33
CA ALA A 512 -31.66 21.67 -27.26
C ALA A 512 -31.36 23.18 -27.21
N GLN A 513 -32.39 24.02 -27.19
CA GLN A 513 -32.22 25.48 -27.04
C GLN A 513 -31.55 25.87 -25.71
N PHE A 514 -31.91 25.18 -24.63
CA PHE A 514 -31.36 25.43 -23.30
C PHE A 514 -29.89 25.02 -23.22
N LEU A 515 -29.51 23.88 -23.80
CA LEU A 515 -28.12 23.43 -23.88
C LEU A 515 -27.29 24.28 -24.87
N GLU A 516 -27.87 24.75 -25.97
CA GLU A 516 -27.20 25.69 -26.89
C GLU A 516 -26.91 27.05 -26.23
N LYS A 517 -27.76 27.50 -25.30
CA LYS A 517 -27.47 28.66 -24.45
C LYS A 517 -26.25 28.37 -23.57
N ALA A 518 -26.27 27.24 -22.84
CA ALA A 518 -25.16 26.81 -21.99
C ALA A 518 -23.84 26.72 -22.76
N ARG A 519 -23.87 26.12 -23.96
CA ARG A 519 -22.72 25.98 -24.87
C ARG A 519 -22.07 27.31 -25.21
N LYS A 520 -22.84 28.40 -25.29
CA LYS A 520 -22.36 29.75 -25.63
C LYS A 520 -21.88 30.55 -24.42
N GLU A 521 -22.50 30.33 -23.26
CA GLU A 521 -22.26 31.12 -22.04
C GLU A 521 -21.16 30.51 -21.16
N LEU A 522 -20.99 29.19 -21.16
CA LEU A 522 -20.00 28.51 -20.33
C LEU A 522 -18.60 28.51 -20.96
N PRO A 523 -17.53 28.58 -20.14
CA PRO A 523 -16.15 28.43 -20.61
C PRO A 523 -15.97 27.15 -21.41
N SER A 524 -15.15 27.20 -22.46
CA SER A 524 -14.90 26.04 -23.35
C SER A 524 -14.37 24.80 -22.63
N GLU A 525 -13.66 25.00 -21.51
CA GLU A 525 -13.09 23.96 -20.65
C GLU A 525 -14.16 23.13 -19.92
N ASN A 526 -15.34 23.71 -19.64
CA ASN A 526 -16.43 23.06 -18.90
C ASN A 526 -17.63 22.72 -19.80
N ASN A 527 -17.41 22.56 -21.10
CA ASN A 527 -18.48 22.44 -22.09
C ASN A 527 -18.71 20.99 -22.55
N ILE A 528 -17.87 20.03 -22.17
CA ILE A 528 -17.96 18.65 -22.71
C ILE A 528 -19.30 18.00 -22.39
N GLY A 529 -19.71 18.00 -21.11
CA GLY A 529 -20.99 17.39 -20.73
C GLY A 529 -22.20 18.06 -21.40
N ILE A 530 -22.12 19.37 -21.67
CA ILE A 530 -23.16 20.08 -22.45
C ILE A 530 -23.16 19.63 -23.90
N LEU A 531 -21.98 19.48 -24.51
CA LEU A 531 -21.87 19.02 -25.90
C LEU A 531 -22.36 17.58 -26.05
N GLU A 532 -22.00 16.68 -25.14
CA GLU A 532 -22.46 15.29 -25.13
C GLU A 532 -23.99 15.22 -25.00
N GLU A 533 -24.57 15.89 -24.00
CA GLU A 533 -26.02 15.92 -23.78
C GLU A 533 -26.74 16.57 -24.98
N LEU A 534 -26.20 17.64 -25.54
CA LEU A 534 -26.79 18.31 -26.70
C LEU A 534 -26.76 17.45 -27.97
N ALA A 535 -25.66 16.73 -28.19
CA ALA A 535 -25.55 15.79 -29.30
C ALA A 535 -26.54 14.63 -29.14
N GLN A 536 -26.77 14.17 -27.90
CA GLN A 536 -27.80 13.17 -27.61
C GLN A 536 -29.21 13.71 -27.91
N VAL A 537 -29.56 14.90 -27.42
CA VAL A 537 -30.87 15.52 -27.70
C VAL A 537 -31.10 15.73 -29.20
N TYR A 538 -30.07 16.12 -29.96
CA TYR A 538 -30.16 16.19 -31.42
C TYR A 538 -30.30 14.81 -32.09
N SER A 539 -29.61 13.79 -31.58
CA SER A 539 -29.77 12.42 -32.08
C SER A 539 -31.20 11.92 -31.87
N ASP A 540 -31.78 12.18 -30.70
CA ASP A 540 -33.15 11.81 -30.36
C ASP A 540 -34.17 12.58 -31.21
N LEU A 541 -33.96 13.88 -31.41
CA LEU A 541 -34.78 14.69 -32.33
C LEU A 541 -34.71 14.14 -33.76
N GLY A 542 -33.54 13.71 -34.23
CA GLY A 542 -33.39 13.06 -35.53
C GLY A 542 -34.20 11.76 -35.61
N ALA A 543 -34.15 10.93 -34.57
CA ALA A 543 -34.89 9.67 -34.50
C ALA A 543 -36.42 9.88 -34.48
N ASP A 544 -36.91 10.84 -33.71
CA ASP A 544 -38.35 11.10 -33.56
C ASP A 544 -38.96 11.80 -34.78
N THR A 545 -38.18 12.63 -35.47
CA THR A 545 -38.67 13.44 -36.60
C THR A 545 -38.34 12.84 -37.96
N GLY A 546 -37.32 11.98 -38.04
CA GLY A 546 -36.72 11.53 -39.29
C GLY A 546 -35.95 12.62 -40.04
N ASP A 547 -35.69 13.78 -39.44
CA ASP A 547 -34.97 14.88 -40.06
C ASP A 547 -33.45 14.70 -39.91
N SER A 548 -32.79 14.40 -41.03
CA SER A 548 -31.33 14.26 -41.10
C SER A 548 -30.55 15.51 -40.67
N GLY A 549 -31.17 16.70 -40.67
CA GLY A 549 -30.55 17.93 -40.19
C GLY A 549 -30.20 17.89 -38.71
N TYR A 550 -30.97 17.16 -37.90
CA TYR A 550 -30.64 16.96 -36.48
C TYR A 550 -29.46 16.00 -36.30
N TYR A 551 -29.39 14.91 -37.08
CA TYR A 551 -28.21 14.03 -37.07
C TYR A 551 -26.94 14.76 -37.51
N GLN A 552 -27.04 15.65 -38.50
CA GLN A 552 -25.91 16.49 -38.91
C GLN A 552 -25.48 17.44 -37.78
N SER A 553 -26.44 18.00 -37.04
CA SER A 553 -26.14 18.87 -35.88
C SER A 553 -25.46 18.10 -34.75
N ALA A 554 -25.90 16.87 -34.47
CA ALA A 554 -25.25 15.98 -33.50
C ALA A 554 -23.82 15.60 -33.96
N LEU A 555 -23.63 15.30 -35.24
CA LEU A 555 -22.33 14.96 -35.82
C LEU A 555 -21.34 16.12 -35.70
N GLU A 556 -21.75 17.35 -36.02
CA GLU A 556 -20.92 18.56 -35.87
C GLU A 556 -20.44 18.76 -34.43
N ILE A 557 -21.26 18.39 -33.44
CA ILE A 557 -20.89 18.48 -32.03
C ILE A 557 -19.91 17.38 -31.64
N PHE A 558 -20.13 16.13 -32.06
CA PHE A 558 -19.16 15.06 -31.78
C PHE A 558 -17.82 15.30 -32.48
N ASP A 559 -17.81 15.81 -33.72
CA ASP A 559 -16.59 16.24 -34.41
C ASP A 559 -15.88 17.38 -33.65
N GLN A 560 -16.65 18.30 -33.03
CA GLN A 560 -16.08 19.32 -32.15
C GLN A 560 -15.42 18.71 -30.91
N ILE A 561 -16.02 17.68 -30.30
CA ILE A 561 -15.44 16.96 -29.16
C ILE A 561 -14.13 16.28 -29.58
N GLU A 562 -14.12 15.57 -30.72
CA GLU A 562 -12.92 14.89 -31.22
C GLU A 562 -11.80 15.87 -31.60
N SER A 563 -12.12 16.97 -32.28
CA SER A 563 -11.12 17.96 -32.73
C SER A 563 -10.37 18.64 -31.58
N ARG A 564 -10.94 18.60 -30.37
CA ARG A 564 -10.32 19.11 -29.14
C ARG A 564 -9.48 18.04 -28.41
N GLY A 565 -9.36 16.85 -28.96
CA GLY A 565 -8.65 15.73 -28.33
C GLY A 565 -9.42 15.10 -27.16
N MET A 566 -10.73 15.39 -27.04
CA MET A 566 -11.56 14.94 -25.92
C MET A 566 -12.53 13.82 -26.31
N GLY A 567 -12.41 13.29 -27.53
CA GLY A 567 -13.21 12.16 -27.99
C GLY A 567 -12.73 10.85 -27.38
N ASP A 568 -13.68 10.05 -26.92
CA ASP A 568 -13.46 8.71 -26.38
C ASP A 568 -14.03 7.63 -27.32
N TYR A 569 -13.99 6.39 -26.87
CA TYR A 569 -14.54 5.25 -27.62
C TYR A 569 -16.05 5.41 -27.88
N ASP A 570 -16.80 5.94 -26.91
CA ASP A 570 -18.26 6.08 -27.00
C ASP A 570 -18.62 7.23 -27.96
N THR A 571 -17.86 8.32 -27.95
CA THR A 571 -17.93 9.40 -28.94
C THR A 571 -17.76 8.84 -30.36
N ALA A 572 -16.75 8.01 -30.58
CA ALA A 572 -16.51 7.39 -31.88
C ALA A 572 -17.62 6.41 -32.30
N CYS A 573 -18.19 5.65 -31.34
CA CYS A 573 -19.36 4.82 -31.59
C CYS A 573 -20.57 5.65 -32.01
N ASN A 574 -20.86 6.73 -31.30
CA ASN A 574 -21.99 7.61 -31.57
C ASN A 574 -21.88 8.25 -32.97
N ILE A 575 -20.68 8.71 -33.36
CA ILE A 575 -20.41 9.18 -34.72
C ILE A 575 -20.72 8.10 -35.76
N ALA A 576 -20.29 6.86 -35.54
CA ALA A 576 -20.54 5.77 -36.48
C ALA A 576 -22.04 5.42 -36.60
N VAL A 577 -22.80 5.51 -35.50
CA VAL A 577 -24.25 5.32 -35.48
C VAL A 577 -24.96 6.47 -36.19
N LEU A 578 -24.52 7.72 -36.01
CA LEU A 578 -25.07 8.87 -36.73
C LEU A 578 -24.90 8.75 -38.25
N TYR A 579 -23.71 8.35 -38.71
CA TYR A 579 -23.50 8.07 -40.13
C TYR A 579 -24.44 6.97 -40.64
N GLN A 580 -24.69 5.91 -39.87
CA GLN A 580 -25.64 4.86 -40.22
C GLN A 580 -27.08 5.39 -40.32
N ASN A 581 -27.52 6.20 -39.36
CA ASN A 581 -28.86 6.80 -39.34
C ASN A 581 -29.08 7.77 -40.51
N MET A 582 -28.01 8.36 -41.05
CA MET A 582 -28.03 9.19 -42.25
C MET A 582 -27.85 8.40 -43.57
N ASP A 583 -27.84 7.06 -43.52
CA ASP A 583 -27.54 6.17 -44.65
C ASP A 583 -26.14 6.41 -45.27
N ASP A 584 -25.21 7.06 -44.56
CA ASP A 584 -23.81 7.27 -44.99
C ASP A 584 -22.91 6.12 -44.52
N TYR A 585 -23.15 4.94 -45.09
CA TYR A 585 -22.46 3.72 -44.71
C TYR A 585 -20.95 3.74 -44.97
N ALA A 586 -20.49 4.57 -45.91
CA ALA A 586 -19.07 4.68 -46.23
C ALA A 586 -18.30 5.34 -45.09
N ASN A 587 -18.81 6.45 -44.54
CA ASN A 587 -18.19 7.11 -43.40
C ASN A 587 -18.37 6.31 -42.11
N ALA A 588 -19.52 5.65 -41.91
CA ALA A 588 -19.70 4.71 -40.80
C ALA A 588 -18.64 3.60 -40.80
N GLN A 589 -18.42 2.96 -41.96
CA GLN A 589 -17.40 1.91 -42.09
C GLN A 589 -16.00 2.43 -41.82
N LYS A 590 -15.66 3.60 -42.38
CA LYS A 590 -14.37 4.24 -42.17
C LYS A 590 -14.12 4.53 -40.69
N LYS A 591 -15.12 5.06 -39.99
CA LYS A 591 -15.03 5.38 -38.56
C LYS A 591 -14.80 4.11 -37.72
N LEU A 592 -15.59 3.06 -37.95
CA LEU A 592 -15.43 1.80 -37.22
C LEU A 592 -14.06 1.12 -37.49
N GLN A 593 -13.53 1.24 -38.71
CA GLN A 593 -12.17 0.75 -39.03
C GLN A 593 -11.08 1.58 -38.37
N GLU A 594 -11.27 2.89 -38.22
CA GLU A 594 -10.38 3.76 -37.45
C GLU A 594 -10.41 3.37 -35.97
N MET A 595 -11.59 3.10 -35.41
CA MET A 595 -11.73 2.62 -34.03
C MET A 595 -10.94 1.33 -33.77
N LEU A 596 -10.96 0.36 -34.69
CA LEU A 596 -10.15 -0.87 -34.55
C LEU A 596 -8.64 -0.59 -34.54
N LYS A 597 -8.18 0.46 -35.22
CA LYS A 597 -6.76 0.86 -35.23
C LYS A 597 -6.38 1.62 -33.96
N THR A 598 -7.25 2.51 -33.50
CA THR A 598 -6.99 3.40 -32.37
C THR A 598 -7.18 2.69 -31.03
N TYR A 599 -8.27 1.92 -30.88
CA TYR A 599 -8.68 1.31 -29.61
C TYR A 599 -8.44 -0.20 -29.54
N GLY A 600 -8.08 -0.84 -30.66
CA GLY A 600 -7.90 -2.28 -30.74
C GLY A 600 -9.21 -3.05 -30.91
N GLU A 601 -9.18 -4.36 -30.62
CA GLU A 601 -10.34 -5.23 -30.76
C GLU A 601 -11.30 -5.07 -29.56
N ASP A 602 -12.51 -4.59 -29.83
CA ASP A 602 -13.61 -4.48 -28.86
C ASP A 602 -14.87 -5.08 -29.49
N TYR A 603 -15.65 -5.83 -28.70
CA TYR A 603 -16.86 -6.48 -29.19
C TYR A 603 -17.88 -5.45 -29.72
N ARG A 604 -17.96 -4.25 -29.14
CA ARG A 604 -18.88 -3.18 -29.54
C ARG A 604 -18.55 -2.67 -30.95
N THR A 605 -17.26 -2.59 -31.31
CA THR A 605 -16.84 -2.18 -32.66
C THR A 605 -17.28 -3.21 -33.69
N TYR A 606 -17.04 -4.50 -33.39
CA TYR A 606 -17.45 -5.60 -34.27
C TYR A 606 -18.98 -5.76 -34.34
N LYS A 607 -19.70 -5.51 -33.24
CA LYS A 607 -21.17 -5.42 -33.20
C LYS A 607 -21.68 -4.35 -34.15
N ASN A 608 -21.13 -3.13 -34.07
CA ASN A 608 -21.51 -2.03 -34.96
C ASN A 608 -21.15 -2.31 -36.43
N LEU A 609 -20.01 -2.96 -36.72
CA LEU A 609 -19.65 -3.42 -38.07
C LEU A 609 -20.65 -4.46 -38.61
N ALA A 610 -21.13 -5.36 -37.74
CA ALA A 610 -22.14 -6.36 -38.10
C ALA A 610 -23.49 -5.71 -38.43
N PHE A 611 -23.99 -4.78 -37.60
CA PHE A 611 -25.22 -4.03 -37.90
C PHE A 611 -25.11 -3.21 -39.18
N LEU A 612 -23.96 -2.54 -39.39
CA LEU A 612 -23.68 -1.80 -40.61
C LEU A 612 -23.75 -2.69 -41.85
N GLU A 613 -23.13 -3.87 -41.81
CA GLU A 613 -23.17 -4.81 -42.93
C GLU A 613 -24.60 -5.28 -43.21
N VAL A 614 -25.40 -5.55 -42.17
CA VAL A 614 -26.82 -5.89 -42.32
C VAL A 614 -27.59 -4.77 -43.03
N ALA A 615 -27.37 -3.51 -42.63
CA ALA A 615 -28.01 -2.35 -43.25
C ALA A 615 -27.60 -2.20 -44.73
N VAL A 616 -26.30 -2.30 -45.03
CA VAL A 616 -25.75 -2.22 -46.40
C VAL A 616 -26.32 -3.31 -47.30
N GLN A 617 -26.38 -4.56 -46.84
CA GLN A 617 -26.94 -5.67 -47.61
C GLN A 617 -28.46 -5.55 -47.76
N GLY A 618 -29.15 -5.00 -46.75
CA GLY A 618 -30.60 -4.75 -46.80
C GLY A 618 -31.03 -3.83 -47.94
N LYS A 619 -30.17 -2.88 -48.35
CA LYS A 619 -30.41 -1.98 -49.50
C LYS A 619 -30.19 -2.64 -50.87
N LYS A 620 -29.54 -3.81 -50.92
CA LYS A 620 -29.32 -4.56 -52.17
C LYS A 620 -30.52 -5.45 -52.51
N ALA A 621 -30.66 -5.75 -53.80
CA ALA A 621 -31.61 -6.75 -54.27
C ALA A 621 -31.30 -8.11 -53.64
N GLU A 622 -32.35 -8.85 -53.26
CA GLU A 622 -32.26 -10.06 -52.45
C GLU A 622 -31.22 -11.04 -53.01
N ASP A 623 -31.29 -11.38 -54.29
CA ASP A 623 -30.39 -12.27 -55.02
C ASP A 623 -28.92 -11.84 -55.09
N THR A 624 -28.61 -10.60 -54.73
CA THR A 624 -27.26 -10.02 -54.73
C THR A 624 -26.67 -9.80 -53.33
N ARG A 625 -27.40 -10.17 -52.28
CA ARG A 625 -26.96 -10.02 -50.89
C ARG A 625 -25.86 -11.02 -50.55
N ASP A 626 -24.84 -10.55 -49.86
CA ASP A 626 -23.74 -11.36 -49.33
C ASP A 626 -23.51 -11.02 -47.86
N TYR A 627 -23.90 -11.94 -46.98
CA TYR A 627 -23.79 -11.78 -45.53
C TYR A 627 -22.52 -12.41 -44.93
N SER A 628 -21.53 -12.77 -45.76
CA SER A 628 -20.27 -13.40 -45.28
C SER A 628 -19.51 -12.51 -44.29
N LYS A 629 -19.43 -11.20 -44.56
CA LYS A 629 -18.81 -10.23 -43.63
C LYS A 629 -19.61 -10.05 -42.35
N PHE A 630 -20.94 -10.06 -42.45
CA PHE A 630 -21.81 -10.02 -41.28
C PHE A 630 -21.54 -11.23 -40.38
N GLN A 631 -21.43 -12.44 -40.96
CA GLN A 631 -21.05 -13.65 -40.21
C GLN A 631 -19.68 -13.51 -39.54
N GLU A 632 -18.68 -12.96 -40.23
CA GLU A 632 -17.34 -12.74 -39.68
C GLU A 632 -17.37 -11.79 -38.47
N TYR A 633 -17.94 -10.60 -38.64
CA TYR A 633 -18.03 -9.60 -37.59
C TYR A 633 -18.87 -10.08 -36.40
N TYR A 634 -19.99 -10.76 -36.66
CA TYR A 634 -20.83 -11.36 -35.63
C TYR A 634 -20.07 -12.38 -34.79
N LYS A 635 -19.36 -13.33 -35.42
CA LYS A 635 -18.59 -14.35 -34.68
C LYS A 635 -17.53 -13.71 -33.81
N LYS A 636 -16.82 -12.71 -34.33
CA LYS A 636 -15.78 -11.99 -33.61
C LYS A 636 -16.35 -11.18 -32.44
N ALA A 637 -17.47 -10.48 -32.63
CA ALA A 637 -18.17 -9.79 -31.56
C ALA A 637 -18.61 -10.76 -30.45
N LYS A 638 -19.16 -11.93 -30.82
CA LYS A 638 -19.63 -12.94 -29.88
C LYS A 638 -18.49 -13.57 -29.07
N GLU A 639 -17.36 -13.86 -29.71
CA GLU A 639 -16.15 -14.36 -29.05
C GLU A 639 -15.65 -13.37 -27.98
N LEU A 640 -15.43 -12.11 -28.38
CA LEU A 640 -14.96 -11.06 -27.47
C LEU A 640 -15.97 -10.76 -26.35
N TYR A 641 -17.26 -10.77 -26.65
CA TYR A 641 -18.31 -10.57 -25.65
C TYR A 641 -18.31 -11.70 -24.60
N GLN A 642 -18.10 -12.96 -25.02
CA GLN A 642 -18.03 -14.11 -24.11
C GLN A 642 -16.82 -14.07 -23.18
N GLU A 643 -15.69 -13.55 -23.62
CA GLU A 643 -14.51 -13.35 -22.77
C GLU A 643 -14.78 -12.32 -21.66
N GLN A 644 -15.61 -11.31 -21.94
CA GLN A 644 -15.98 -10.26 -20.99
C GLN A 644 -17.10 -10.64 -20.01
N LEU A 645 -17.93 -11.65 -20.30
CA LEU A 645 -19.06 -12.08 -19.45
C LEU A 645 -18.67 -12.56 -18.04
N SER A 646 -17.39 -12.81 -17.77
CA SER A 646 -16.87 -13.00 -16.40
C SER A 646 -17.10 -11.81 -15.45
N SER A 647 -17.59 -10.67 -15.98
CA SER A 647 -17.86 -9.41 -15.28
C SER A 647 -19.35 -9.00 -15.16
N ASN A 648 -20.31 -9.88 -15.46
CA ASN A 648 -21.76 -9.69 -15.19
C ASN A 648 -22.49 -8.54 -15.96
N ALA A 649 -22.08 -8.15 -17.16
CA ALA A 649 -22.83 -7.20 -18.00
C ALA A 649 -23.65 -7.89 -19.12
N ASN A 650 -24.97 -7.65 -19.16
CA ASN A 650 -25.86 -8.12 -20.24
C ASN A 650 -26.05 -7.01 -21.30
N ASP A 651 -25.76 -7.29 -22.58
CA ASP A 651 -25.96 -6.35 -23.71
C ASP A 651 -27.11 -6.83 -24.60
N MET A 652 -28.27 -6.17 -24.51
CA MET A 652 -29.47 -6.50 -25.28
C MET A 652 -29.29 -6.36 -26.80
N GLU A 653 -28.34 -5.56 -27.27
CA GLU A 653 -28.07 -5.46 -28.70
C GLU A 653 -27.33 -6.69 -29.23
N MET A 654 -26.57 -7.39 -28.38
CA MET A 654 -26.00 -8.69 -28.73
C MET A 654 -27.08 -9.76 -28.89
N ASP A 655 -28.13 -9.73 -28.06
CA ASP A 655 -29.29 -10.63 -28.22
C ASP A 655 -30.02 -10.35 -29.56
N ARG A 656 -30.24 -9.07 -29.87
CA ARG A 656 -30.83 -8.68 -31.17
C ARG A 656 -29.95 -9.13 -32.35
N MET A 657 -28.64 -9.07 -32.18
CA MET A 657 -27.69 -9.54 -33.20
C MET A 657 -27.77 -11.06 -33.40
N ASP A 658 -27.89 -11.82 -32.31
CA ASP A 658 -28.12 -13.26 -32.34
C ASP A 658 -29.37 -13.60 -33.16
N ASP A 659 -30.48 -12.88 -32.96
CA ASP A 659 -31.71 -13.06 -33.73
C ASP A 659 -31.51 -12.80 -35.23
N LEU A 660 -30.85 -11.69 -35.58
CA LEU A 660 -30.54 -11.36 -36.99
C LEU A 660 -29.67 -12.43 -37.65
N TYR A 661 -28.68 -12.95 -36.91
CA TYR A 661 -27.84 -14.05 -37.38
C TYR A 661 -28.65 -15.32 -37.65
N GLN A 662 -29.52 -15.71 -36.72
CA GLN A 662 -30.40 -16.87 -36.91
C GLN A 662 -31.34 -16.70 -38.10
N GLN A 663 -31.91 -15.51 -38.30
CA GLN A 663 -32.76 -15.21 -39.47
C GLN A 663 -31.98 -15.35 -40.79
N ALA A 664 -30.75 -14.86 -40.84
CA ALA A 664 -29.89 -14.98 -42.01
C ALA A 664 -29.52 -16.45 -42.32
N VAL A 665 -29.26 -17.26 -41.28
CA VAL A 665 -29.03 -18.71 -41.43
C VAL A 665 -30.29 -19.43 -41.92
N GLN A 666 -31.45 -19.18 -41.33
CA GLN A 666 -32.72 -19.80 -41.73
C GLN A 666 -33.10 -19.45 -43.17
N SER A 667 -32.78 -18.24 -43.60
CA SER A 667 -33.02 -17.77 -44.96
C SER A 667 -31.98 -18.28 -45.98
N GLY A 668 -30.97 -19.03 -45.55
CA GLY A 668 -29.93 -19.60 -46.41
C GLY A 668 -28.86 -18.61 -46.89
N TRP A 669 -28.82 -17.40 -46.33
CA TRP A 669 -27.81 -16.38 -46.64
C TRP A 669 -26.45 -16.67 -46.02
N ILE A 670 -26.45 -17.44 -44.94
CA ILE A 670 -25.26 -17.81 -44.17
C ILE A 670 -25.28 -19.31 -43.94
N SER A 671 -24.16 -19.97 -44.19
CA SER A 671 -23.95 -21.41 -43.96
C SER A 671 -23.41 -21.74 -42.59
#